data_AF-A0A957LS85-F1
#
_entry.id   AF-A0A957LS85-F1
#
_cell.length_a   1.000
_cell.length_b   1.000
_cell.length_c   1.000
_cell.angle_alpha   90.00
_cell.angle_beta   90.00
_cell.angle_gamma   90.00
#
_symmetry.space_group_name_H-M   'P 1'
#
loop_
_entity.id
_entity.type
_entity.pdbx_description
1 polymer ?
#
loop_
_entity_poly.entity_id
_entity_poly.type
_entity_poly.pdbx_seq_one_letter_code
_entity_poly.pdbx_strand_id
1 'polypeptide(L)'
;TRTVTNDGDSGAGSLRQAIADVCAGGTVNFSLSYPATITLTSGVALTLTKDVTITGPGADKVAVSGNAATRVFVVDRYVSVSIDGLTIRDGRTGGDGGGILVLDSGQLSMINSTFTANQANNGGALSVERSSPGLINVTFSGNSATNRGGAMYSVAYDNSCCTYLRNVIFSGNSAALGGAMYNYGNGGSNSPSLENVTFSGNSASQGGAMFNYGTSGGVSSPSLINVTFVGNSATSRGGAMYNNGGGGSSSPSLVNVILWGNTATTAGAQLFNVSAAPIISFTLVPSSTADIAVSSSTITWGPGNITSGGDALLGALGDYGGDTQTMPLLPGSPAIDAGDATACPDTDQRGATRPVGDGCDMGAFERQGFTLSKGTGDSQSAAWGMAFGAPITVAVSSTFTEPVDGGQVTFAGPLSGAGTAPITGTATITGGVAIFTPTANSAAGSYNVTASAAGASPAITFALTNTMRASATTLASSANPSVFGQSVTFTATVTDSVGSVVPMGVITFTDGTTELGTGTLNASGVATYTTSSLISGPPGTPGQPHPITAEYGGEGGFVGSTSQTVNQVVNQATTTVTLTSSLNPSIYGNSVVFTATVTVEAPGAASLIGEEVIFKDGANTLSTGTLGAGGVATYTTSLLGAGVHTITADYAGTPNVLGSTSSGVVQTVNMANQTITFGELGDKQYGADAFPVTATASSGLTAVFTTTTTSVCTVSGTTVSLVDNGSCTIYASQPGNENYLAATPVDRSFNLTCAESVVVNTPADSGYRTLRGAVANLCAGGTVTFDAALDNQTIALSSGQIAITKTVTIDGPGAAKLAVSGSNASRVFDIGASGVVTLTALTVRDGSAADVGGGIRNNGRLTLSAAAIVSNTAGTYGGGIGNGTGAAVTITASTIATNTAVYGGGGVSTGIGGVTTISSST
;
A
#
# COMPACT_ATOMS: atom_id res chain seq x y z
N THR A 1 -102.42 5.24 23.92
CA THR A 1 -101.33 4.35 24.37
C THR A 1 -101.89 3.05 24.90
N ARG A 2 -101.22 1.93 24.64
CA ARG A 2 -101.49 0.61 25.26
C ARG A 2 -100.22 0.09 25.90
N THR A 3 -100.36 -0.72 26.94
CA THR A 3 -99.23 -1.24 27.71
C THR A 3 -99.23 -2.77 27.70
N VAL A 4 -98.09 -3.35 27.35
CA VAL A 4 -97.80 -4.78 27.49
C VAL A 4 -97.41 -5.05 28.95
N THR A 5 -98.14 -5.97 29.59
CA THR A 5 -98.01 -6.28 31.03
C THR A 5 -97.60 -7.74 31.29
N ASN A 6 -97.63 -8.60 30.27
CA ASN A 6 -97.11 -9.97 30.35
C ASN A 6 -96.40 -10.38 29.04
N ASP A 7 -95.67 -11.49 29.10
CA ASP A 7 -94.88 -12.07 28.01
C ASP A 7 -95.64 -13.10 27.17
N GLY A 8 -96.95 -13.24 27.39
CA GLY A 8 -97.79 -14.15 26.62
C GLY A 8 -97.96 -13.70 25.16
N ASP A 9 -98.18 -14.66 24.27
CA ASP A 9 -98.50 -14.38 22.85
C ASP A 9 -99.90 -13.78 22.67
N SER A 10 -100.85 -14.14 23.52
CA SER A 10 -102.27 -13.75 23.37
C SER A 10 -102.94 -13.53 24.74
N GLY A 11 -104.14 -12.96 24.72
CA GLY A 11 -104.90 -12.63 25.92
C GLY A 11 -104.61 -11.22 26.45
N ALA A 12 -105.35 -10.82 27.48
CA ALA A 12 -105.24 -9.49 28.06
C ALA A 12 -103.81 -9.21 28.54
N GLY A 13 -103.26 -8.05 28.18
CA GLY A 13 -101.91 -7.62 28.57
C GLY A 13 -100.77 -8.10 27.67
N SER A 14 -101.04 -8.94 26.66
CA SER A 14 -100.01 -9.35 25.68
C SER A 14 -99.68 -8.26 24.66
N LEU A 15 -98.53 -8.39 24.00
CA LEU A 15 -98.15 -7.51 22.88
C LEU A 15 -99.14 -7.58 21.73
N ARG A 16 -99.61 -8.78 21.38
CA ARG A 16 -100.61 -8.97 20.31
C ARG A 16 -101.91 -8.22 20.61
N GLN A 17 -102.39 -8.30 21.85
CA GLN A 17 -103.60 -7.59 22.27
C GLN A 17 -103.37 -6.07 22.30
N ALA A 18 -102.21 -5.62 22.78
CA ALA A 18 -101.86 -4.19 22.80
C ALA A 18 -101.81 -3.59 21.39
N ILE A 19 -101.26 -4.31 20.41
CA ILE A 19 -101.26 -3.93 18.98
C ILE A 19 -102.69 -3.88 18.43
N ALA A 20 -103.54 -4.85 18.79
CA ALA A 20 -104.94 -4.85 18.36
C ALA A 20 -105.70 -3.64 18.92
N ASP A 21 -105.50 -3.30 20.20
CA ASP A 21 -106.28 -2.30 20.94
C ASP A 21 -105.78 -0.85 20.80
N VAL A 22 -104.58 -0.63 20.26
CA VAL A 22 -104.03 0.72 20.09
C VAL A 22 -104.74 1.45 18.94
N CYS A 23 -105.02 2.74 19.09
CA CYS A 23 -105.52 3.55 17.97
C CYS A 23 -104.42 3.78 16.93
N ALA A 24 -104.79 4.04 15.67
CA ALA A 24 -103.82 4.45 14.64
C ALA A 24 -103.04 5.70 15.09
N GLY A 25 -101.73 5.71 14.84
CA GLY A 25 -100.78 6.71 15.33
C GLY A 25 -100.45 6.60 16.83
N GLY A 26 -101.01 5.61 17.54
CA GLY A 26 -100.80 5.46 18.98
C GLY A 26 -99.54 4.67 19.34
N THR A 27 -99.16 4.75 20.62
CA THR A 27 -97.97 4.07 21.17
C THR A 27 -98.31 2.79 21.94
N VAL A 28 -97.49 1.76 21.76
CA VAL A 28 -97.45 0.54 22.58
C VAL A 28 -96.17 0.56 23.43
N ASN A 29 -96.33 0.51 24.75
CA ASN A 29 -95.24 0.51 25.73
C ASN A 29 -95.19 -0.81 26.52
N PHE A 30 -94.14 -1.02 27.32
CA PHE A 30 -93.97 -2.22 28.14
C PHE A 30 -93.88 -1.87 29.62
N SER A 31 -94.43 -2.74 30.47
CA SER A 31 -94.34 -2.67 31.94
C SER A 31 -93.90 -4.00 32.56
N LEU A 32 -93.20 -4.82 31.77
CA LEU A 32 -92.68 -6.11 32.18
C LEU A 32 -91.58 -5.96 33.24
N SER A 33 -91.53 -6.91 34.17
CA SER A 33 -90.39 -7.09 35.06
C SER A 33 -89.28 -7.80 34.27
N TYR A 34 -88.41 -7.02 33.64
CA TYR A 34 -87.32 -7.43 32.75
C TYR A 34 -86.29 -8.36 33.42
N PRO A 35 -85.56 -9.21 32.65
CA PRO A 35 -85.65 -9.44 31.20
C PRO A 35 -86.74 -10.47 30.81
N ALA A 36 -87.40 -10.27 29.65
CA ALA A 36 -88.52 -11.11 29.19
C ALA A 36 -88.45 -11.44 27.69
N THR A 37 -89.00 -12.59 27.29
CA THR A 37 -89.13 -13.00 25.88
C THR A 37 -90.59 -13.32 25.54
N ILE A 38 -91.17 -12.56 24.62
CA ILE A 38 -92.51 -12.79 24.07
C ILE A 38 -92.39 -13.83 22.96
N THR A 39 -92.78 -15.07 23.24
CA THR A 39 -92.66 -16.19 22.29
C THR A 39 -93.98 -16.38 21.53
N LEU A 40 -93.97 -16.27 20.20
CA LEU A 40 -95.16 -16.41 19.36
C LEU A 40 -95.60 -17.88 19.20
N THR A 41 -96.31 -18.40 20.20
CA THR A 41 -96.77 -19.80 20.24
C THR A 41 -97.93 -20.13 19.31
N SER A 42 -98.68 -19.14 18.82
CA SER A 42 -99.80 -19.29 17.89
C SER A 42 -99.37 -19.70 16.49
N GLY A 43 -98.07 -19.57 16.16
CA GLY A 43 -97.55 -19.78 14.80
C GLY A 43 -97.92 -18.66 13.82
N VAL A 44 -98.52 -17.57 14.31
CA VAL A 44 -98.96 -16.43 13.48
C VAL A 44 -98.13 -15.20 13.81
N ALA A 45 -97.66 -14.49 12.79
CA ALA A 45 -96.95 -13.23 12.94
C ALA A 45 -97.80 -12.13 13.60
N LEU A 46 -97.15 -11.09 14.11
CA LEU A 46 -97.78 -9.86 14.57
C LEU A 46 -97.95 -8.90 13.39
N THR A 47 -99.16 -8.85 12.82
CA THR A 47 -99.48 -7.95 11.70
C THR A 47 -99.82 -6.55 12.19
N LEU A 48 -99.12 -5.56 11.66
CA LEU A 48 -99.27 -4.13 11.97
C LEU A 48 -100.04 -3.47 10.82
N THR A 49 -101.35 -3.33 11.00
CA THR A 49 -102.30 -2.84 9.97
C THR A 49 -102.63 -1.36 10.09
N LYS A 50 -101.97 -0.64 11.00
CA LYS A 50 -102.20 0.77 11.32
C LYS A 50 -100.93 1.41 11.83
N ASP A 51 -100.80 2.71 11.63
CA ASP A 51 -99.65 3.45 12.11
C ASP A 51 -99.48 3.23 13.61
N VAL A 52 -98.27 2.88 14.05
CA VAL A 52 -98.02 2.54 15.44
C VAL A 52 -96.56 2.76 15.81
N THR A 53 -96.35 3.27 17.02
CA THR A 53 -95.04 3.30 17.67
C THR A 53 -94.98 2.22 18.73
N ILE A 54 -93.96 1.36 18.71
CA ILE A 54 -93.71 0.34 19.71
C ILE A 54 -92.42 0.72 20.44
N THR A 55 -92.53 1.15 21.69
CA THR A 55 -91.39 1.60 22.51
C THR A 55 -91.07 0.55 23.56
N GLY A 56 -90.05 -0.26 23.27
CA GLY A 56 -89.46 -1.24 24.16
C GLY A 56 -88.61 -0.61 25.28
N PRO A 57 -88.36 -1.34 26.37
CA PRO A 57 -87.56 -0.85 27.49
C PRO A 57 -86.04 -0.92 27.28
N GLY A 58 -85.59 -1.41 26.11
CA GLY A 58 -84.20 -1.69 25.75
C GLY A 58 -84.07 -3.06 25.08
N ALA A 59 -83.25 -3.17 24.04
CA ALA A 59 -83.06 -4.42 23.29
C ALA A 59 -82.46 -5.55 24.15
N ASP A 60 -81.70 -5.20 25.19
CA ASP A 60 -81.17 -6.10 26.21
C ASP A 60 -82.23 -6.64 27.18
N LYS A 61 -83.42 -6.03 27.21
CA LYS A 61 -84.46 -6.33 28.21
C LYS A 61 -85.65 -7.11 27.66
N VAL A 62 -86.11 -6.80 26.44
CA VAL A 62 -87.29 -7.47 25.86
C VAL A 62 -86.99 -7.99 24.48
N ALA A 63 -87.22 -9.29 24.31
CA ALA A 63 -87.20 -9.95 23.01
C ALA A 63 -88.62 -10.35 22.56
N VAL A 64 -88.86 -10.31 21.25
CA VAL A 64 -90.02 -10.91 20.59
C VAL A 64 -89.51 -12.01 19.68
N SER A 65 -89.88 -13.26 19.99
CA SER A 65 -89.37 -14.45 19.35
C SER A 65 -90.43 -15.11 18.46
N GLY A 66 -90.07 -15.36 17.19
CA GLY A 66 -90.89 -16.15 16.26
C GLY A 66 -90.86 -17.65 16.53
N ASN A 67 -90.17 -18.08 17.59
CA ASN A 67 -90.11 -19.47 18.08
C ASN A 67 -89.60 -20.48 17.04
N ALA A 68 -88.74 -20.03 16.10
CA ALA A 68 -88.29 -20.79 14.94
C ALA A 68 -89.42 -21.38 14.09
N ALA A 69 -90.66 -20.87 14.22
CA ALA A 69 -91.87 -21.45 13.63
C ALA A 69 -92.61 -20.45 12.74
N THR A 70 -92.52 -19.15 13.04
CA THR A 70 -93.22 -18.10 12.30
C THR A 70 -92.38 -16.84 12.18
N ARG A 71 -92.80 -15.95 11.29
CA ARG A 71 -92.26 -14.59 11.21
C ARG A 71 -92.67 -13.78 12.44
N VAL A 72 -91.84 -12.85 12.90
CA VAL A 72 -92.18 -12.02 14.07
C VAL A 72 -93.21 -10.94 13.75
N PHE A 73 -92.91 -10.00 12.84
CA PHE A 73 -93.84 -8.93 12.45
C PHE A 73 -94.11 -8.88 10.94
N VAL A 74 -95.28 -8.38 10.58
CA VAL A 74 -95.61 -7.95 9.21
C VAL A 74 -96.08 -6.51 9.26
N VAL A 75 -95.40 -5.61 8.56
CA VAL A 75 -95.87 -4.24 8.33
C VAL A 75 -96.72 -4.24 7.07
N ASP A 76 -97.99 -3.86 7.20
CA ASP A 76 -98.92 -3.85 6.07
C ASP A 76 -98.64 -2.68 5.12
N ARG A 77 -99.24 -2.74 3.92
CA ARG A 77 -99.04 -1.73 2.88
C ARG A 77 -99.47 -0.34 3.35
N TYR A 78 -98.65 0.66 3.05
CA TYR A 78 -98.90 2.07 3.38
C TYR A 78 -99.02 2.38 4.88
N VAL A 79 -98.59 1.47 5.75
CA VAL A 79 -98.56 1.67 7.21
C VAL A 79 -97.18 2.16 7.65
N SER A 80 -97.15 3.14 8.54
CA SER A 80 -95.92 3.65 9.15
C SER A 80 -95.72 3.10 10.56
N VAL A 81 -94.65 2.34 10.75
CA VAL A 81 -94.30 1.69 12.02
C VAL A 81 -92.96 2.22 12.53
N SER A 82 -92.91 2.56 13.81
CA SER A 82 -91.66 2.81 14.52
C SER A 82 -91.49 1.78 15.65
N ILE A 83 -90.34 1.14 15.72
CA ILE A 83 -89.97 0.20 16.78
C ILE A 83 -88.66 0.67 17.41
N ASP A 84 -88.68 0.87 18.71
CA ASP A 84 -87.54 1.32 19.50
C ASP A 84 -87.24 0.32 20.62
N GLY A 85 -85.99 -0.05 20.84
CA GLY A 85 -85.57 -0.76 22.05
C GLY A 85 -86.09 -2.20 22.17
N LEU A 86 -86.17 -2.97 21.07
CA LEU A 86 -86.56 -4.39 21.10
C LEU A 86 -85.52 -5.32 20.46
N THR A 87 -85.43 -6.54 20.98
CA THR A 87 -84.81 -7.66 20.27
C THR A 87 -85.86 -8.45 19.48
N ILE A 88 -85.59 -8.72 18.20
CA ILE A 88 -86.42 -9.50 17.29
C ILE A 88 -85.63 -10.75 16.92
N ARG A 89 -86.10 -11.92 17.33
CA ARG A 89 -85.29 -13.14 17.24
C ARG A 89 -86.04 -14.38 16.83
N ASP A 90 -85.28 -15.38 16.39
CA ASP A 90 -85.75 -16.72 16.04
C ASP A 90 -86.98 -16.73 15.11
N GLY A 91 -87.17 -15.68 14.30
CA GLY A 91 -88.22 -15.66 13.30
C GLY A 91 -87.89 -16.62 12.16
N ARG A 92 -88.85 -17.43 11.70
CA ARG A 92 -88.61 -18.39 10.61
C ARG A 92 -89.76 -18.38 9.61
N THR A 93 -89.43 -18.26 8.33
CA THR A 93 -90.40 -18.37 7.23
C THR A 93 -89.78 -19.01 5.98
N GLY A 94 -90.61 -19.65 5.15
CA GLY A 94 -90.24 -20.09 3.80
C GLY A 94 -90.38 -18.99 2.73
N GLY A 95 -90.71 -17.76 3.13
CA GLY A 95 -90.78 -16.58 2.26
C GLY A 95 -89.76 -15.52 2.66
N ASP A 96 -90.15 -14.26 2.59
CA ASP A 96 -89.26 -13.14 2.88
C ASP A 96 -89.45 -12.60 4.29
N GLY A 97 -88.37 -12.10 4.92
CA GLY A 97 -88.43 -11.43 6.23
C GLY A 97 -88.73 -12.41 7.36
N GLY A 98 -87.73 -13.05 7.95
CA GLY A 98 -87.93 -13.95 9.09
C GLY A 98 -88.28 -13.19 10.36
N GLY A 99 -87.58 -12.09 10.63
CA GLY A 99 -87.95 -11.15 11.69
C GLY A 99 -89.14 -10.29 11.28
N ILE A 100 -88.93 -9.40 10.32
CA ILE A 100 -89.93 -8.45 9.82
C ILE A 100 -90.04 -8.54 8.30
N LEU A 101 -91.28 -8.57 7.81
CA LEU A 101 -91.62 -8.30 6.42
C LEU A 101 -92.34 -6.95 6.32
N VAL A 102 -91.80 -6.03 5.52
CA VAL A 102 -92.47 -4.79 5.15
C VAL A 102 -93.05 -4.95 3.75
N LEU A 103 -94.38 -4.93 3.67
CA LEU A 103 -95.11 -5.02 2.40
C LEU A 103 -95.08 -3.67 1.66
N ASP A 104 -95.38 -3.74 0.36
CA ASP A 104 -95.33 -2.62 -0.59
C ASP A 104 -95.71 -1.25 0.02
N SER A 105 -94.76 -0.31 -0.05
CA SER A 105 -94.89 1.08 0.39
C SER A 105 -95.16 1.29 1.90
N GLY A 106 -95.16 0.24 2.72
CA GLY A 106 -95.11 0.36 4.18
C GLY A 106 -93.80 1.01 4.63
N GLN A 107 -93.82 1.78 5.71
CA GLN A 107 -92.64 2.48 6.24
C GLN A 107 -92.24 1.89 7.58
N LEU A 108 -90.94 1.67 7.78
CA LEU A 108 -90.38 1.14 9.02
C LEU A 108 -89.25 2.04 9.51
N SER A 109 -89.33 2.46 10.77
CA SER A 109 -88.23 3.04 11.51
C SER A 109 -87.84 2.10 12.65
N MET A 110 -86.58 1.63 12.64
CA MET A 110 -86.02 0.82 13.72
C MET A 110 -84.95 1.62 14.45
N ILE A 111 -85.06 1.68 15.77
CA ILE A 111 -84.15 2.44 16.63
C ILE A 111 -83.71 1.56 17.81
N ASN A 112 -82.43 1.60 18.19
CA ASN A 112 -81.87 0.93 19.38
C ASN A 112 -82.30 -0.55 19.50
N SER A 113 -82.35 -1.27 18.39
CA SER A 113 -83.00 -2.59 18.30
C SER A 113 -82.04 -3.65 17.78
N THR A 114 -82.30 -4.90 18.10
CA THR A 114 -81.47 -6.04 17.68
C THR A 114 -82.29 -7.05 16.89
N PHE A 115 -81.74 -7.55 15.80
CA PHE A 115 -82.24 -8.69 15.05
C PHE A 115 -81.24 -9.84 15.17
N THR A 116 -81.66 -10.98 15.72
CA THR A 116 -80.75 -12.13 15.86
C THR A 116 -81.38 -13.47 15.58
N ALA A 117 -80.60 -14.38 14.96
CA ALA A 117 -81.00 -15.76 14.67
C ALA A 117 -82.29 -15.91 13.84
N ASN A 118 -82.67 -14.89 13.07
CA ASN A 118 -83.84 -14.97 12.19
C ASN A 118 -83.48 -15.63 10.84
N GLN A 119 -84.42 -16.37 10.28
CA GLN A 119 -84.24 -17.26 9.13
C GLN A 119 -85.34 -17.07 8.08
N ALA A 120 -84.96 -16.91 6.82
CA ALA A 120 -85.91 -16.75 5.71
C ALA A 120 -85.38 -17.31 4.38
N ASN A 121 -86.15 -17.23 3.30
CA ASN A 121 -85.59 -17.41 1.96
C ASN A 121 -84.86 -16.15 1.49
N ASN A 122 -85.42 -14.96 1.75
CA ASN A 122 -84.75 -13.69 1.53
C ASN A 122 -84.93 -12.78 2.76
N GLY A 123 -83.88 -12.10 3.19
CA GLY A 123 -83.93 -11.19 4.33
C GLY A 123 -84.22 -11.92 5.63
N GLY A 124 -83.23 -12.67 6.15
CA GLY A 124 -83.41 -13.47 7.37
C GLY A 124 -84.00 -12.65 8.52
N ALA A 125 -83.48 -11.45 8.74
CA ALA A 125 -84.01 -10.50 9.71
C ALA A 125 -85.11 -9.60 9.13
N LEU A 126 -84.83 -8.90 8.04
CA LEU A 126 -85.68 -7.84 7.50
C LEU A 126 -85.79 -7.99 5.98
N SER A 127 -87.01 -7.98 5.48
CA SER A 127 -87.29 -7.82 4.06
C SER A 127 -88.12 -6.56 3.84
N VAL A 128 -87.66 -5.71 2.92
CA VAL A 128 -88.37 -4.50 2.52
C VAL A 128 -88.63 -4.49 1.02
N GLU A 129 -89.92 -4.36 0.68
CA GLU A 129 -90.39 -4.26 -0.69
C GLU A 129 -90.89 -2.84 -0.96
N ARG A 130 -90.27 -2.15 -1.93
CA ARG A 130 -90.73 -0.84 -2.41
C ARG A 130 -90.85 0.21 -1.29
N SER A 131 -89.93 0.17 -0.33
CA SER A 131 -89.92 0.98 0.89
C SER A 131 -88.52 1.56 1.20
N SER A 132 -88.47 2.58 2.05
CA SER A 132 -87.25 3.31 2.44
C SER A 132 -87.08 3.31 3.97
N PRO A 133 -86.84 2.16 4.61
CA PRO A 133 -86.73 2.09 6.06
C PRO A 133 -85.54 2.90 6.61
N GLY A 134 -85.73 3.50 7.79
CA GLY A 134 -84.68 4.18 8.55
C GLY A 134 -84.22 3.31 9.73
N LEU A 135 -82.96 2.91 9.73
CA LEU A 135 -82.37 2.03 10.75
C LEU A 135 -81.25 2.78 11.47
N ILE A 136 -81.44 3.06 12.76
CA ILE A 136 -80.49 3.83 13.58
C ILE A 136 -80.15 3.03 14.84
N ASN A 137 -78.85 2.84 15.13
CA ASN A 137 -78.40 2.07 16.30
C ASN A 137 -78.97 0.64 16.30
N VAL A 138 -78.88 -0.05 15.16
CA VAL A 138 -79.46 -1.38 14.98
C VAL A 138 -78.36 -2.43 14.87
N THR A 139 -78.55 -3.56 15.55
CA THR A 139 -77.66 -4.74 15.45
C THR A 139 -78.34 -5.87 14.69
N PHE A 140 -77.70 -6.37 13.63
CA PHE A 140 -78.08 -7.59 12.92
C PHE A 140 -77.03 -8.66 13.16
N SER A 141 -77.33 -9.66 13.99
CA SER A 141 -76.36 -10.69 14.35
C SER A 141 -76.84 -12.12 14.13
N GLY A 142 -76.09 -12.92 13.37
CA GLY A 142 -76.38 -14.34 13.21
C GLY A 142 -77.68 -14.66 12.47
N ASN A 143 -78.17 -13.76 11.63
CA ASN A 143 -79.35 -14.01 10.80
C ASN A 143 -78.95 -14.73 9.50
N SER A 144 -79.84 -15.57 8.98
CA SER A 144 -79.56 -16.32 7.76
C SER A 144 -80.69 -16.34 6.76
N ALA A 145 -80.33 -16.40 5.48
CA ALA A 145 -81.27 -16.57 4.38
C ALA A 145 -80.78 -17.67 3.44
N THR A 146 -81.68 -18.49 2.89
CA THR A 146 -81.26 -19.53 1.94
C THR A 146 -80.82 -18.94 0.59
N ASN A 147 -81.40 -17.80 0.18
CA ASN A 147 -81.13 -17.19 -1.13
C ASN A 147 -80.42 -15.83 -1.03
N ARG A 148 -81.06 -14.80 -0.48
CA ARG A 148 -80.57 -13.41 -0.61
C ARG A 148 -80.67 -12.64 0.70
N GLY A 149 -79.60 -11.93 1.07
CA GLY A 149 -79.60 -11.01 2.20
C GLY A 149 -79.78 -11.72 3.53
N GLY A 150 -78.70 -12.26 4.11
CA GLY A 150 -78.81 -13.07 5.34
C GLY A 150 -79.44 -12.30 6.50
N ALA A 151 -79.16 -11.01 6.61
CA ALA A 151 -79.92 -10.10 7.46
C ALA A 151 -81.01 -9.36 6.68
N MET A 152 -80.62 -8.57 5.67
CA MET A 152 -81.52 -7.63 5.01
C MET A 152 -81.66 -7.90 3.51
N TYR A 153 -82.90 -7.99 3.05
CA TYR A 153 -83.25 -8.01 1.63
C TYR A 153 -84.04 -6.74 1.29
N SER A 154 -83.48 -5.90 0.42
CA SER A 154 -84.10 -4.65 -0.03
C SER A 154 -84.32 -4.68 -1.53
N VAL A 155 -85.56 -4.44 -1.96
CA VAL A 155 -85.94 -4.50 -3.38
C VAL A 155 -86.80 -3.32 -3.83
N ALA A 156 -86.47 -2.80 -5.01
CA ALA A 156 -87.26 -1.85 -5.78
C ALA A 156 -87.56 -2.42 -7.18
N TYR A 157 -88.85 -2.41 -7.55
CA TYR A 157 -89.34 -2.81 -8.87
C TYR A 157 -89.99 -1.58 -9.53
N ASP A 158 -89.46 -1.02 -10.61
CA ASP A 158 -90.05 0.13 -11.32
C ASP A 158 -90.38 1.35 -10.43
N ASN A 159 -89.74 1.46 -9.26
CA ASN A 159 -89.87 2.57 -8.32
C ASN A 159 -88.52 2.92 -7.71
N SER A 160 -88.43 4.05 -7.02
CA SER A 160 -87.19 4.50 -6.38
C SER A 160 -87.41 4.61 -4.86
N CYS A 161 -86.57 3.94 -4.08
CA CYS A 161 -86.49 4.09 -2.61
C CYS A 161 -85.25 4.93 -2.22
N CYS A 162 -84.72 4.94 -0.98
CA CYS A 162 -83.85 3.86 -0.47
C CYS A 162 -83.72 3.82 1.07
N THR A 163 -83.32 2.66 1.60
CA THR A 163 -82.95 2.45 3.01
C THR A 163 -81.83 3.38 3.48
N TYR A 164 -81.97 3.93 4.69
CA TYR A 164 -80.94 4.69 5.39
C TYR A 164 -80.47 3.93 6.63
N LEU A 165 -79.16 3.72 6.75
CA LEU A 165 -78.54 3.05 7.89
C LEU A 165 -77.53 3.98 8.56
N ARG A 166 -77.70 4.22 9.85
CA ARG A 166 -76.74 4.97 10.66
C ARG A 166 -76.41 4.24 11.95
N ASN A 167 -75.13 4.12 12.27
CA ASN A 167 -74.66 3.43 13.47
C ASN A 167 -75.17 1.98 13.55
N VAL A 168 -75.08 1.25 12.43
CA VAL A 168 -75.62 -0.12 12.31
C VAL A 168 -74.48 -1.12 12.27
N ILE A 169 -74.70 -2.29 12.87
CA ILE A 169 -73.79 -3.43 12.72
C ILE A 169 -74.46 -4.65 12.09
N PHE A 170 -73.76 -5.28 11.16
CA PHE A 170 -74.06 -6.61 10.63
C PHE A 170 -72.94 -7.57 11.01
N SER A 171 -73.20 -8.50 11.93
CA SER A 171 -72.22 -9.48 12.39
C SER A 171 -72.67 -10.93 12.15
N GLY A 172 -71.81 -11.75 11.55
CA GLY A 172 -72.04 -13.20 11.45
C GLY A 172 -73.31 -13.62 10.68
N ASN A 173 -73.82 -12.79 9.76
CA ASN A 173 -75.00 -13.13 8.97
C ASN A 173 -74.60 -13.95 7.72
N SER A 174 -75.49 -14.81 7.23
CA SER A 174 -75.17 -15.71 6.11
C SER A 174 -76.26 -15.87 5.06
N ALA A 175 -75.91 -15.86 3.77
CA ALA A 175 -76.84 -16.19 2.67
C ALA A 175 -76.15 -16.73 1.42
N ALA A 176 -76.89 -17.16 0.39
CA ALA A 176 -76.25 -17.49 -0.88
C ALA A 176 -75.67 -16.23 -1.57
N LEU A 177 -76.42 -15.12 -1.58
CA LEU A 177 -75.98 -13.83 -2.12
C LEU A 177 -76.18 -12.72 -1.08
N GLY A 178 -75.13 -11.94 -0.78
CA GLY A 178 -75.21 -10.86 0.20
C GLY A 178 -75.38 -11.39 1.62
N GLY A 179 -74.29 -11.80 2.27
CA GLY A 179 -74.36 -12.50 3.57
C GLY A 179 -75.03 -11.66 4.65
N ALA A 180 -74.79 -10.35 4.66
CA ALA A 180 -75.57 -9.39 5.44
C ALA A 180 -76.72 -8.80 4.62
N MET A 181 -76.41 -8.18 3.48
CA MET A 181 -77.34 -7.32 2.76
C MET A 181 -77.41 -7.65 1.28
N TYR A 182 -78.62 -7.72 0.73
CA TYR A 182 -78.85 -7.83 -0.71
C TYR A 182 -79.75 -6.68 -1.18
N ASN A 183 -79.24 -5.90 -2.13
CA ASN A 183 -79.89 -4.73 -2.69
C ASN A 183 -80.24 -4.99 -4.16
N TYR A 184 -81.52 -4.86 -4.49
CA TYR A 184 -82.03 -5.16 -5.83
C TYR A 184 -82.78 -3.99 -6.44
N GLY A 185 -82.25 -3.44 -7.53
CA GLY A 185 -82.92 -2.45 -8.37
C GLY A 185 -83.28 -3.04 -9.72
N ASN A 186 -84.57 -3.28 -9.97
CA ASN A 186 -85.08 -3.83 -11.22
C ASN A 186 -86.07 -2.86 -11.88
N GLY A 187 -85.69 -2.22 -12.98
CA GLY A 187 -86.47 -1.13 -13.60
C GLY A 187 -86.61 0.15 -12.74
N GLY A 188 -86.27 0.07 -11.45
CA GLY A 188 -86.27 1.15 -10.47
C GLY A 188 -84.94 1.25 -9.70
N SER A 189 -84.87 2.09 -8.67
CA SER A 189 -83.64 2.36 -7.90
C SER A 189 -83.73 1.90 -6.44
N ASN A 190 -82.77 1.07 -6.02
CA ASN A 190 -82.51 0.70 -4.63
C ASN A 190 -81.00 0.80 -4.34
N SER A 191 -80.61 1.98 -3.87
CA SER A 191 -79.25 2.44 -3.58
C SER A 191 -79.17 2.95 -2.12
N PRO A 192 -79.02 2.06 -1.12
CA PRO A 192 -78.97 2.44 0.29
C PRO A 192 -77.88 3.47 0.63
N SER A 193 -78.13 4.31 1.63
CA SER A 193 -77.14 5.20 2.22
C SER A 193 -76.70 4.68 3.59
N LEU A 194 -75.38 4.53 3.77
CA LEU A 194 -74.75 3.96 4.95
C LEU A 194 -73.77 4.98 5.55
N GLU A 195 -73.97 5.27 6.82
CA GLU A 195 -73.14 6.16 7.63
C GLU A 195 -72.76 5.45 8.93
N ASN A 196 -71.46 5.36 9.25
CA ASN A 196 -70.98 4.71 10.49
C ASN A 196 -71.49 3.26 10.64
N VAL A 197 -71.29 2.44 9.61
CA VAL A 197 -71.78 1.05 9.58
C VAL A 197 -70.62 0.06 9.65
N THR A 198 -70.77 -1.00 10.44
CA THR A 198 -69.80 -2.09 10.51
C THR A 198 -70.36 -3.40 9.96
N PHE A 199 -69.66 -4.04 9.04
CA PHE A 199 -69.91 -5.40 8.57
C PHE A 199 -68.77 -6.32 9.01
N SER A 200 -69.06 -7.26 9.91
CA SER A 200 -68.06 -8.17 10.47
C SER A 200 -68.44 -9.64 10.32
N GLY A 201 -67.55 -10.47 9.77
CA GLY A 201 -67.73 -11.92 9.79
C GLY A 201 -68.95 -12.46 9.04
N ASN A 202 -69.54 -11.69 8.11
CA ASN A 202 -70.66 -12.16 7.30
C ASN A 202 -70.17 -13.10 6.19
N SER A 203 -71.02 -14.04 5.76
CA SER A 203 -70.63 -15.07 4.78
C SER A 203 -71.64 -15.28 3.66
N ALA A 204 -71.16 -15.46 2.43
CA ALA A 204 -72.02 -15.82 1.30
C ALA A 204 -71.30 -16.62 0.21
N SER A 205 -72.03 -16.99 -0.85
CA SER A 205 -71.38 -17.45 -2.08
C SER A 205 -70.82 -16.28 -2.89
N GLN A 206 -71.57 -15.17 -2.97
CA GLN A 206 -71.11 -13.93 -3.58
C GLN A 206 -71.55 -12.74 -2.73
N GLY A 207 -70.67 -11.75 -2.55
CA GLY A 207 -70.95 -10.60 -1.68
C GLY A 207 -71.02 -11.05 -0.22
N GLY A 208 -69.88 -11.40 0.38
CA GLY A 208 -69.83 -11.98 1.73
C GLY A 208 -70.52 -11.11 2.77
N ALA A 209 -70.41 -9.78 2.67
CA ALA A 209 -71.29 -8.86 3.37
C ALA A 209 -72.44 -8.35 2.49
N MET A 210 -72.13 -7.70 1.37
CA MET A 210 -73.13 -6.97 0.58
C MET A 210 -73.16 -7.41 -0.89
N PHE A 211 -74.36 -7.55 -1.44
CA PHE A 211 -74.57 -7.76 -2.88
C PHE A 211 -75.49 -6.68 -3.44
N ASN A 212 -75.02 -5.96 -4.46
CA ASN A 212 -75.78 -4.92 -5.15
C ASN A 212 -76.05 -5.36 -6.58
N TYR A 213 -77.33 -5.35 -6.98
CA TYR A 213 -77.75 -5.80 -8.29
C TYR A 213 -78.71 -4.81 -8.96
N GLY A 214 -78.21 -4.13 -9.99
CA GLY A 214 -79.01 -3.32 -10.91
C GLY A 214 -79.26 -4.08 -12.21
N THR A 215 -80.52 -4.24 -12.59
CA THR A 215 -80.90 -4.91 -13.83
C THR A 215 -82.19 -4.34 -14.45
N SER A 216 -82.48 -4.70 -15.70
CA SER A 216 -83.60 -4.17 -16.50
C SER A 216 -83.71 -2.63 -16.49
N GLY A 217 -82.58 -1.91 -16.57
CA GLY A 217 -82.50 -0.45 -16.48
C GLY A 217 -82.53 0.11 -15.05
N GLY A 218 -82.66 -0.75 -14.03
CA GLY A 218 -82.65 -0.38 -12.63
C GLY A 218 -81.26 -0.09 -12.05
N VAL A 219 -81.23 0.55 -10.88
CA VAL A 219 -80.02 1.07 -10.23
C VAL A 219 -79.86 0.50 -8.82
N SER A 220 -78.66 0.02 -8.49
CA SER A 220 -78.27 -0.35 -7.13
C SER A 220 -76.84 0.11 -6.83
N SER A 221 -76.70 1.38 -6.47
CA SER A 221 -75.44 2.10 -6.32
C SER A 221 -75.34 2.73 -4.92
N PRO A 222 -75.15 1.94 -3.85
CA PRO A 222 -75.16 2.47 -2.49
C PRO A 222 -74.05 3.50 -2.21
N SER A 223 -74.33 4.42 -1.29
CA SER A 223 -73.37 5.43 -0.80
C SER A 223 -72.88 5.04 0.59
N LEU A 224 -71.57 4.96 0.76
CA LEU A 224 -70.92 4.52 1.99
C LEU A 224 -69.98 5.62 2.50
N ILE A 225 -70.25 6.09 3.72
CA ILE A 225 -69.45 7.07 4.43
C ILE A 225 -69.09 6.49 5.79
N ASN A 226 -67.79 6.42 6.10
CA ASN A 226 -67.32 5.90 7.40
C ASN A 226 -67.83 4.48 7.67
N VAL A 227 -67.57 3.55 6.75
CA VAL A 227 -68.03 2.16 6.83
C VAL A 227 -66.83 1.21 6.98
N THR A 228 -66.96 0.19 7.83
CA THR A 228 -65.93 -0.82 8.06
C THR A 228 -66.42 -2.20 7.62
N PHE A 229 -65.74 -2.82 6.65
CA PHE A 229 -65.91 -4.23 6.29
C PHE A 229 -64.71 -5.03 6.76
N VAL A 230 -64.94 -5.98 7.65
CA VAL A 230 -63.87 -6.76 8.27
C VAL A 230 -64.20 -8.25 8.39
N GLY A 231 -63.30 -9.11 7.89
CA GLY A 231 -63.43 -10.56 8.06
C GLY A 231 -64.66 -11.19 7.38
N ASN A 232 -65.28 -10.53 6.41
CA ASN A 232 -66.39 -11.09 5.64
C ASN A 232 -65.86 -12.07 4.59
N SER A 233 -66.62 -13.12 4.27
CA SER A 233 -66.15 -14.23 3.44
C SER A 233 -67.12 -14.57 2.31
N ALA A 234 -66.58 -14.81 1.11
CA ALA A 234 -67.32 -15.33 -0.02
C ALA A 234 -66.71 -16.64 -0.52
N THR A 235 -67.52 -17.68 -0.69
CA THR A 235 -67.04 -18.95 -1.29
C THR A 235 -66.81 -18.87 -2.79
N SER A 236 -67.10 -17.72 -3.42
CA SER A 236 -66.72 -17.41 -4.80
C SER A 236 -66.15 -16.00 -4.97
N ARG A 237 -66.97 -14.94 -4.96
CA ARG A 237 -66.55 -13.59 -5.39
C ARG A 237 -67.05 -12.47 -4.48
N GLY A 238 -66.25 -11.43 -4.27
CA GLY A 238 -66.65 -10.24 -3.52
C GLY A 238 -66.79 -10.53 -2.03
N GLY A 239 -65.68 -10.68 -1.31
CA GLY A 239 -65.70 -11.04 0.11
C GLY A 239 -66.38 -9.96 0.97
N ALA A 240 -66.07 -8.69 0.76
CA ALA A 240 -66.85 -7.60 1.35
C ALA A 240 -68.10 -7.31 0.50
N MET A 241 -67.93 -6.97 -0.77
CA MET A 241 -69.02 -6.52 -1.63
C MET A 241 -68.96 -7.09 -3.04
N TYR A 242 -70.13 -7.43 -3.59
CA TYR A 242 -70.30 -7.79 -5.00
C TYR A 242 -71.27 -6.81 -5.67
N ASN A 243 -70.81 -6.16 -6.74
CA ASN A 243 -71.60 -5.17 -7.50
C ASN A 243 -71.87 -5.68 -8.91
N ASN A 244 -73.12 -5.65 -9.32
CA ASN A 244 -73.53 -6.13 -10.64
C ASN A 244 -74.48 -5.14 -11.31
N GLY A 245 -74.01 -4.48 -12.36
CA GLY A 245 -74.80 -3.62 -13.24
C GLY A 245 -75.19 -4.30 -14.55
N GLY A 246 -75.10 -5.63 -14.65
CA GLY A 246 -75.49 -6.39 -15.83
C GLY A 246 -76.96 -6.20 -16.19
N GLY A 247 -77.23 -5.33 -17.15
CA GLY A 247 -78.57 -4.93 -17.58
C GLY A 247 -79.13 -3.70 -16.88
N GLY A 248 -78.38 -3.01 -16.02
CA GLY A 248 -78.77 -1.81 -15.27
C GLY A 248 -77.56 -0.98 -14.85
N SER A 249 -77.52 -0.49 -13.61
CA SER A 249 -76.35 0.20 -13.03
C SER A 249 -76.10 -0.23 -11.57
N SER A 250 -74.84 -0.43 -11.20
CA SER A 250 -74.42 -0.70 -9.82
C SER A 250 -73.02 -0.14 -9.57
N SER A 251 -72.95 1.14 -9.24
CA SER A 251 -71.71 1.92 -9.11
C SER A 251 -71.66 2.57 -7.73
N PRO A 252 -71.32 1.83 -6.66
CA PRO A 252 -71.30 2.36 -5.31
C PRO A 252 -70.21 3.42 -5.10
N SER A 253 -70.45 4.34 -4.17
CA SER A 253 -69.48 5.35 -3.73
C SER A 253 -68.96 5.01 -2.33
N LEU A 254 -67.64 4.93 -2.18
CA LEU A 254 -66.94 4.63 -0.93
C LEU A 254 -66.08 5.83 -0.54
N VAL A 255 -66.34 6.41 0.64
CA VAL A 255 -65.54 7.48 1.24
C VAL A 255 -65.31 7.15 2.73
N ASN A 256 -64.07 7.28 3.20
CA ASN A 256 -63.69 6.92 4.57
C ASN A 256 -64.02 5.47 4.90
N VAL A 257 -63.70 4.53 4.00
CA VAL A 257 -64.07 3.12 4.16
C VAL A 257 -62.86 2.27 4.54
N ILE A 258 -63.05 1.30 5.43
CA ILE A 258 -62.05 0.26 5.69
C ILE A 258 -62.53 -1.06 5.07
N LEU A 259 -61.70 -1.64 4.22
CA LEU A 259 -61.88 -2.97 3.63
C LEU A 259 -60.71 -3.84 4.11
N TRP A 260 -60.89 -4.67 5.14
CA TRP A 260 -59.76 -5.43 5.71
C TRP A 260 -60.10 -6.88 6.06
N GLY A 261 -59.17 -7.81 5.84
CA GLY A 261 -59.35 -9.22 6.23
C GLY A 261 -60.53 -9.94 5.57
N ASN A 262 -61.23 -9.33 4.60
CA ASN A 262 -62.28 -9.99 3.84
C ASN A 262 -61.67 -10.99 2.85
N THR A 263 -62.37 -12.10 2.59
CA THR A 263 -61.84 -13.23 1.80
C THR A 263 -62.81 -13.64 0.69
N ALA A 264 -62.27 -14.03 -0.46
CA ALA A 264 -63.02 -14.67 -1.54
C ALA A 264 -62.17 -15.74 -2.21
N THR A 265 -62.74 -16.90 -2.51
CA THR A 265 -61.96 -18.03 -3.08
C THR A 265 -61.60 -17.84 -4.55
N THR A 266 -62.42 -17.11 -5.32
CA THR A 266 -62.26 -16.96 -6.78
C THR A 266 -61.64 -15.62 -7.15
N ALA A 267 -62.23 -14.50 -6.71
CA ALA A 267 -61.75 -13.16 -7.06
C ALA A 267 -62.40 -12.07 -6.20
N GLY A 268 -61.70 -10.95 -6.02
CA GLY A 268 -62.24 -9.77 -5.35
C GLY A 268 -62.49 -10.03 -3.86
N ALA A 269 -61.43 -10.28 -3.09
CA ALA A 269 -61.54 -10.52 -1.66
C ALA A 269 -62.20 -9.32 -0.93
N GLN A 270 -61.90 -8.09 -1.35
CA GLN A 270 -62.64 -6.91 -0.92
C GLN A 270 -63.87 -6.71 -1.82
N LEU A 271 -63.68 -6.37 -3.10
CA LEU A 271 -64.77 -5.99 -4.00
C LEU A 271 -64.73 -6.82 -5.29
N PHE A 272 -65.89 -7.22 -5.79
CA PHE A 272 -66.01 -7.79 -7.13
C PHE A 272 -67.07 -7.03 -7.94
N ASN A 273 -66.71 -6.54 -9.12
CA ASN A 273 -67.54 -5.64 -9.92
C ASN A 273 -67.83 -6.22 -11.31
N VAL A 274 -69.10 -6.29 -11.71
CA VAL A 274 -69.57 -6.73 -13.03
C VAL A 274 -70.39 -5.64 -13.68
N SER A 275 -69.97 -5.14 -14.85
CA SER A 275 -70.61 -3.99 -15.51
C SER A 275 -70.92 -2.84 -14.54
N ALA A 276 -69.98 -2.57 -13.65
CA ALA A 276 -70.11 -1.69 -12.50
C ALA A 276 -68.94 -0.71 -12.44
N ALA A 277 -69.17 0.53 -11.99
CA ALA A 277 -68.13 1.55 -11.92
C ALA A 277 -68.06 2.23 -10.55
N PRO A 278 -67.54 1.55 -9.51
CA PRO A 278 -67.45 2.12 -8.18
C PRO A 278 -66.49 3.31 -8.13
N ILE A 279 -66.80 4.27 -7.26
CA ILE A 279 -65.94 5.40 -6.92
C ILE A 279 -65.34 5.13 -5.54
N ILE A 280 -64.01 5.09 -5.44
CA ILE A 280 -63.31 4.73 -4.21
C ILE A 280 -62.36 5.87 -3.85
N SER A 281 -62.59 6.53 -2.72
CA SER A 281 -61.76 7.60 -2.18
C SER A 281 -61.55 7.39 -0.68
N PHE A 282 -60.42 7.83 -0.13
CA PHE A 282 -60.12 7.74 1.30
C PHE A 282 -60.48 6.36 1.89
N THR A 283 -60.06 5.31 1.18
CA THR A 283 -60.37 3.94 1.53
C THR A 283 -59.08 3.18 1.85
N LEU A 284 -59.07 2.49 2.99
CA LEU A 284 -58.00 1.57 3.37
C LEU A 284 -58.28 0.19 2.81
N VAL A 285 -57.36 -0.32 2.00
CA VAL A 285 -57.46 -1.61 1.29
C VAL A 285 -56.15 -2.39 1.49
N PRO A 286 -56.15 -3.73 1.53
CA PRO A 286 -54.90 -4.50 1.59
C PRO A 286 -54.06 -4.25 0.34
N SER A 287 -52.78 -4.61 0.41
CA SER A 287 -51.76 -4.09 -0.52
C SER A 287 -51.83 -4.59 -1.97
N SER A 288 -52.94 -5.21 -2.38
CA SER A 288 -53.15 -5.79 -3.71
C SER A 288 -54.43 -5.26 -4.34
N THR A 289 -54.30 -4.65 -5.52
CA THR A 289 -55.47 -4.31 -6.35
C THR A 289 -56.20 -5.55 -6.86
N ALA A 290 -55.62 -6.75 -6.77
CA ALA A 290 -56.31 -8.00 -7.09
C ALA A 290 -57.48 -8.29 -6.13
N ASP A 291 -57.48 -7.69 -4.93
CA ASP A 291 -58.57 -7.81 -3.98
C ASP A 291 -59.79 -6.96 -4.37
N ILE A 292 -59.64 -6.06 -5.36
CA ILE A 292 -60.72 -5.31 -5.99
C ILE A 292 -60.77 -5.73 -7.47
N ALA A 293 -61.59 -6.75 -7.74
CA ALA A 293 -61.68 -7.36 -9.06
C ALA A 293 -62.80 -6.75 -9.91
N VAL A 294 -62.62 -6.81 -11.23
CA VAL A 294 -63.51 -6.25 -12.24
C VAL A 294 -63.78 -7.24 -13.37
N SER A 295 -64.98 -7.20 -13.91
CA SER A 295 -65.41 -7.92 -15.12
C SER A 295 -66.27 -6.96 -15.95
N SER A 296 -65.82 -6.60 -17.15
CA SER A 296 -66.49 -5.61 -18.01
C SER A 296 -66.82 -4.30 -17.26
N SER A 297 -65.89 -3.84 -16.41
CA SER A 297 -66.08 -2.78 -15.41
C SER A 297 -64.86 -1.85 -15.37
N THR A 298 -65.02 -0.65 -14.83
CA THR A 298 -63.93 0.31 -14.58
C THR A 298 -64.00 0.80 -13.14
N ILE A 299 -62.87 0.99 -12.47
CA ILE A 299 -62.86 1.59 -11.13
C ILE A 299 -62.45 3.05 -11.25
N THR A 300 -63.21 3.95 -10.62
CA THR A 300 -62.82 5.35 -10.49
C THR A 300 -62.13 5.54 -9.15
N TRP A 301 -60.81 5.69 -9.20
CA TRP A 301 -59.98 5.98 -8.03
C TRP A 301 -59.96 7.48 -7.75
N GLY A 302 -60.53 7.88 -6.62
CA GLY A 302 -60.39 9.22 -6.08
C GLY A 302 -59.15 9.34 -5.16
N PRO A 303 -58.99 10.49 -4.49
CA PRO A 303 -57.83 10.77 -3.64
C PRO A 303 -57.85 9.97 -2.33
N GLY A 304 -56.71 10.00 -1.61
CA GLY A 304 -56.62 9.56 -0.21
C GLY A 304 -56.67 8.06 0.05
N ASN A 305 -56.70 7.22 -0.99
CA ASN A 305 -56.72 5.76 -0.82
C ASN A 305 -55.36 5.24 -0.31
N ILE A 306 -55.40 4.31 0.64
CA ILE A 306 -54.22 3.66 1.22
C ILE A 306 -54.20 2.20 0.77
N THR A 307 -53.19 1.86 -0.04
CA THR A 307 -53.00 0.52 -0.62
C THR A 307 -51.60 -0.05 -0.37
N SER A 308 -50.81 0.56 0.50
CA SER A 308 -49.40 0.16 0.75
C SER A 308 -49.02 0.11 2.24
N GLY A 309 -50.01 0.07 3.14
CA GLY A 309 -49.85 0.45 4.55
C GLY A 309 -49.57 -0.64 5.59
N GLY A 310 -49.23 -1.87 5.21
CA GLY A 310 -49.15 -2.96 6.20
C GLY A 310 -50.53 -3.33 6.77
N ASP A 311 -50.62 -3.84 8.00
CA ASP A 311 -51.89 -4.20 8.65
C ASP A 311 -52.76 -2.97 8.93
N ALA A 312 -54.09 -3.09 8.82
CA ALA A 312 -55.02 -2.03 9.23
C ALA A 312 -55.02 -1.81 10.75
N LEU A 313 -54.48 -2.76 11.53
CA LEU A 313 -54.36 -2.67 13.00
C LEU A 313 -55.72 -2.36 13.65
N LEU A 314 -56.68 -3.26 13.42
CA LEU A 314 -58.01 -3.21 14.00
C LEU A 314 -58.06 -4.09 15.24
N GLY A 315 -58.78 -3.66 16.28
CA GLY A 315 -59.07 -4.49 17.44
C GLY A 315 -60.11 -5.58 17.13
N ALA A 316 -60.61 -6.25 18.16
CA ALA A 316 -61.73 -7.19 18.01
C ALA A 316 -63.07 -6.45 18.00
N LEU A 317 -64.10 -7.03 17.37
CA LEU A 317 -65.46 -6.49 17.49
C LEU A 317 -65.91 -6.62 18.95
N GLY A 318 -66.39 -5.53 19.54
CA GLY A 318 -66.75 -5.50 20.94
C GLY A 318 -67.54 -4.27 21.33
N ASP A 319 -67.91 -4.20 22.61
CA ASP A 319 -68.49 -3.01 23.22
C ASP A 319 -67.35 -2.09 23.69
N TYR A 320 -67.25 -0.94 23.05
CA TYR A 320 -66.28 0.11 23.36
C TYR A 320 -66.97 1.44 23.66
N GLY A 321 -68.21 1.35 24.15
CA GLY A 321 -69.14 2.47 24.32
C GLY A 321 -70.12 2.59 23.15
N GLY A 322 -71.22 3.33 23.38
CA GLY A 322 -72.29 3.55 22.41
C GLY A 322 -73.35 2.46 22.38
N ASP A 323 -74.31 2.59 21.45
CA ASP A 323 -75.49 1.71 21.38
C ASP A 323 -75.27 0.43 20.54
N THR A 324 -74.15 0.32 19.82
CA THR A 324 -73.81 -0.86 19.00
C THR A 324 -72.35 -1.23 19.14
N GLN A 325 -72.01 -2.50 18.92
CA GLN A 325 -70.63 -2.96 18.93
C GLN A 325 -69.84 -2.34 17.77
N THR A 326 -68.57 -2.01 18.00
CA THR A 326 -67.70 -1.37 17.02
C THR A 326 -66.37 -2.08 16.86
N MET A 327 -65.67 -1.76 15.77
CA MET A 327 -64.32 -2.25 15.49
C MET A 327 -63.32 -1.10 15.73
N PRO A 328 -62.54 -1.11 16.84
CA PRO A 328 -61.67 0.00 17.19
C PRO A 328 -60.41 0.02 16.34
N LEU A 329 -59.88 1.22 16.09
CA LEU A 329 -58.55 1.41 15.53
C LEU A 329 -57.51 1.29 16.65
N LEU A 330 -56.48 0.49 16.44
CA LEU A 330 -55.38 0.33 17.40
C LEU A 330 -54.29 1.39 17.16
N PRO A 331 -53.46 1.70 18.17
CA PRO A 331 -52.34 2.63 18.00
C PRO A 331 -51.47 2.26 16.79
N GLY A 332 -51.11 3.25 15.97
CA GLY A 332 -50.32 3.02 14.76
C GLY A 332 -51.11 2.61 13.52
N SER A 333 -52.43 2.45 13.61
CA SER A 333 -53.27 2.15 12.44
C SER A 333 -53.13 3.21 11.34
N PRO A 334 -52.96 2.81 10.07
CA PRO A 334 -52.91 3.74 8.95
C PRO A 334 -54.25 4.42 8.64
N ALA A 335 -55.36 3.97 9.24
CA ALA A 335 -56.68 4.59 9.10
C ALA A 335 -56.85 5.86 9.96
N ILE A 336 -55.96 6.05 10.94
CA ILE A 336 -56.04 7.14 11.91
C ILE A 336 -55.66 8.47 11.24
N ASP A 337 -56.50 9.49 11.41
CA ASP A 337 -56.39 10.84 10.86
C ASP A 337 -56.26 10.89 9.31
N ALA A 338 -56.63 9.81 8.62
CA ALA A 338 -56.37 9.61 7.19
C ALA A 338 -57.58 9.81 6.26
N GLY A 339 -58.77 10.00 6.83
CA GLY A 339 -60.02 10.19 6.11
C GLY A 339 -60.22 11.59 5.52
N ASP A 340 -61.20 11.70 4.62
CA ASP A 340 -61.71 12.96 4.09
C ASP A 340 -62.44 13.74 5.18
N ALA A 341 -61.88 14.88 5.56
CA ALA A 341 -62.49 15.80 6.51
C ALA A 341 -63.82 16.40 6.01
N THR A 342 -64.05 16.47 4.69
CA THR A 342 -65.26 17.08 4.12
C THR A 342 -66.46 16.14 4.11
N ALA A 343 -66.22 14.83 4.19
CA ALA A 343 -67.25 13.79 4.25
C ALA A 343 -67.43 13.23 5.68
N CYS A 344 -66.80 13.87 6.67
CA CYS A 344 -66.70 13.39 8.04
C CYS A 344 -67.98 13.70 8.84
N PRO A 345 -68.71 12.69 9.36
CA PRO A 345 -69.88 12.92 10.22
C PRO A 345 -69.50 13.51 11.58
N ASP A 346 -70.44 14.20 12.24
CA ASP A 346 -70.22 14.85 13.56
C ASP A 346 -69.87 13.85 14.68
N THR A 347 -70.30 12.59 14.52
CA THR A 347 -70.02 11.50 15.47
C THR A 347 -69.65 10.20 14.76
N ASP A 348 -68.96 9.30 15.45
CA ASP A 348 -68.73 7.92 15.01
C ASP A 348 -69.92 6.99 15.34
N GLN A 349 -69.78 5.68 15.08
CA GLN A 349 -70.82 4.67 15.34
C GLN A 349 -71.27 4.60 16.82
N ARG A 350 -70.41 5.00 17.76
CA ARG A 350 -70.70 5.01 19.19
C ARG A 350 -71.42 6.29 19.63
N GLY A 351 -71.46 7.30 18.77
CA GLY A 351 -71.85 8.66 19.12
C GLY A 351 -70.72 9.51 19.69
N ALA A 352 -69.46 9.06 19.61
CA ALA A 352 -68.31 9.87 20.03
C ALA A 352 -68.02 10.98 19.01
N THR A 353 -67.59 12.15 19.47
CA THR A 353 -67.30 13.31 18.59
C THR A 353 -66.20 12.99 17.58
N ARG A 354 -66.33 13.57 16.40
CA ARG A 354 -65.42 13.41 15.26
C ARG A 354 -65.27 14.75 14.51
N PRO A 355 -64.09 15.07 13.93
CA PRO A 355 -62.80 14.38 14.07
C PRO A 355 -62.14 14.64 15.43
N VAL A 356 -61.30 13.71 15.89
CA VAL A 356 -60.43 13.90 17.06
C VAL A 356 -58.98 13.87 16.62
N GLY A 357 -58.25 14.96 16.84
CA GLY A 357 -56.85 15.10 16.43
C GLY A 357 -56.72 15.86 15.12
N ASP A 358 -55.85 15.39 14.22
CA ASP A 358 -55.46 16.14 13.03
C ASP A 358 -56.41 15.89 11.84
N GLY A 359 -57.21 14.82 11.87
CA GLY A 359 -58.12 14.47 10.78
C GLY A 359 -59.23 13.51 11.18
N CYS A 360 -60.12 13.22 10.24
CA CYS A 360 -61.15 12.20 10.40
C CYS A 360 -60.52 10.81 10.27
N ASP A 361 -60.93 9.84 11.08
CA ASP A 361 -60.51 8.47 10.86
C ASP A 361 -61.32 7.80 9.73
N MET A 362 -60.67 6.90 8.99
CA MET A 362 -61.41 6.03 8.07
C MET A 362 -62.21 4.99 8.87
N GLY A 363 -63.36 4.58 8.33
CA GLY A 363 -64.22 3.57 8.92
C GLY A 363 -65.21 4.12 9.95
N ALA A 364 -65.97 3.20 10.56
CA ALA A 364 -67.09 3.53 11.44
C ALA A 364 -66.69 4.02 12.84
N PHE A 365 -65.41 4.02 13.17
CA PHE A 365 -64.87 4.31 14.50
C PHE A 365 -63.93 5.52 14.46
N GLU A 366 -63.99 6.38 15.46
CA GLU A 366 -63.08 7.52 15.64
C GLU A 366 -62.24 7.36 16.92
N ARG A 367 -60.93 7.20 16.79
CA ARG A 367 -59.98 7.06 17.90
C ARG A 367 -59.95 8.33 18.76
N GLN A 368 -60.22 8.16 20.05
CA GLN A 368 -60.31 9.28 20.98
C GLN A 368 -58.94 9.71 21.54
N GLY A 369 -57.91 8.87 21.37
CA GLY A 369 -56.51 9.26 21.53
C GLY A 369 -55.71 8.32 22.43
N PHE A 370 -54.42 8.18 22.11
CA PHE A 370 -53.48 7.36 22.86
C PHE A 370 -52.35 8.22 23.46
N THR A 371 -51.76 7.70 24.52
CA THR A 371 -50.64 8.33 25.23
C THR A 371 -49.45 7.39 25.23
N LEU A 372 -48.26 7.96 25.00
CA LEU A 372 -46.98 7.24 25.08
C LEU A 372 -46.22 7.71 26.31
N SER A 373 -45.65 6.77 27.07
CA SER A 373 -44.75 7.07 28.17
C SER A 373 -43.50 6.20 28.11
N LYS A 374 -42.37 6.78 28.52
CA LYS A 374 -41.09 6.06 28.56
C LYS A 374 -41.14 4.96 29.60
N GLY A 375 -40.77 3.75 29.20
CA GLY A 375 -40.39 2.69 30.10
C GLY A 375 -38.88 2.70 30.36
N THR A 376 -38.20 1.66 29.89
CA THR A 376 -36.76 1.38 30.07
C THR A 376 -35.96 1.63 28.80
N GLY A 377 -34.63 1.54 28.90
CA GLY A 377 -33.73 1.56 27.74
C GLY A 377 -33.30 2.96 27.29
N ASP A 378 -33.49 3.98 28.13
CA ASP A 378 -32.98 5.33 27.89
C ASP A 378 -31.54 5.50 28.43
N SER A 379 -30.80 6.46 27.90
CA SER A 379 -29.48 6.89 28.38
C SER A 379 -28.44 5.77 28.50
N GLN A 380 -28.37 4.90 27.51
CA GLN A 380 -27.43 3.77 27.47
C GLN A 380 -26.51 3.83 26.25
N SER A 381 -25.41 3.08 26.33
CA SER A 381 -24.43 2.99 25.26
C SER A 381 -24.15 1.54 24.86
N ALA A 382 -23.90 1.31 23.58
CA ALA A 382 -23.45 0.02 23.06
C ALA A 382 -22.28 0.22 22.10
N ALA A 383 -21.40 -0.78 22.02
CA ALA A 383 -20.36 -0.78 21.00
C ALA A 383 -20.95 -1.19 19.65
N TRP A 384 -20.38 -0.72 18.54
CA TRP A 384 -20.84 -1.09 17.19
C TRP A 384 -21.09 -2.60 17.06
N GLY A 385 -22.24 -2.96 16.48
CA GLY A 385 -22.64 -4.35 16.22
C GLY A 385 -23.22 -5.07 17.44
N MET A 386 -23.18 -4.47 18.64
CA MET A 386 -23.79 -5.02 19.84
C MET A 386 -25.21 -4.48 20.04
N ALA A 387 -26.07 -5.34 20.60
CA ALA A 387 -27.38 -4.91 21.09
C ALA A 387 -27.22 -4.00 22.32
N PHE A 388 -28.14 -3.05 22.44
CA PHE A 388 -28.26 -2.26 23.66
C PHE A 388 -28.70 -3.16 24.83
N GLY A 389 -28.03 -3.00 25.98
CA GLY A 389 -28.15 -3.93 27.10
C GLY A 389 -29.55 -3.98 27.72
N ALA A 390 -30.28 -2.85 27.73
CA ALA A 390 -31.67 -2.80 28.12
C ALA A 390 -32.56 -2.54 26.89
N PRO A 391 -33.62 -3.32 26.64
CA PRO A 391 -34.58 -3.00 25.59
C PRO A 391 -35.23 -1.62 25.81
N ILE A 392 -35.47 -0.91 24.71
CA ILE A 392 -36.32 0.28 24.71
C ILE A 392 -37.75 -0.19 24.91
N THR A 393 -38.40 0.29 25.97
CA THR A 393 -39.81 -0.02 26.22
C THR A 393 -40.65 1.25 26.27
N VAL A 394 -41.82 1.18 25.65
CA VAL A 394 -42.80 2.26 25.59
C VAL A 394 -44.11 1.73 26.14
N ALA A 395 -44.59 2.35 27.21
CA ALA A 395 -45.93 2.07 27.72
C ALA A 395 -46.95 2.91 26.92
N VAL A 396 -47.99 2.23 26.44
CA VAL A 396 -49.06 2.79 25.63
C VAL A 396 -50.37 2.64 26.39
N SER A 397 -51.12 3.73 26.53
CA SER A 397 -52.41 3.74 27.21
C SER A 397 -53.43 4.60 26.48
N SER A 398 -54.70 4.23 26.59
CA SER A 398 -55.83 5.12 26.28
C SER A 398 -56.48 5.55 27.59
N THR A 399 -56.90 6.81 27.68
CA THR A 399 -57.79 7.28 28.76
C THR A 399 -59.25 6.93 28.49
N PHE A 400 -59.54 6.42 27.29
CA PHE A 400 -60.84 5.91 26.87
C PHE A 400 -60.82 4.37 26.93
N THR A 401 -61.98 3.71 26.79
CA THR A 401 -62.10 2.24 26.79
C THR A 401 -61.52 1.58 25.52
N GLU A 402 -60.61 2.27 24.82
CA GLU A 402 -60.04 1.83 23.55
C GLU A 402 -58.87 0.86 23.79
N PRO A 403 -58.84 -0.30 23.11
CA PRO A 403 -57.75 -1.26 23.26
C PRO A 403 -56.46 -0.74 22.63
N VAL A 404 -55.33 -1.05 23.26
CA VAL A 404 -53.98 -0.71 22.77
C VAL A 404 -53.20 -1.93 22.26
N ASP A 405 -53.53 -3.12 22.78
CA ASP A 405 -52.85 -4.37 22.44
C ASP A 405 -53.11 -4.77 20.98
N GLY A 406 -52.07 -5.25 20.31
CA GLY A 406 -52.07 -5.53 18.87
C GLY A 406 -51.72 -4.33 18.00
N GLY A 407 -51.77 -3.09 18.53
CA GLY A 407 -51.27 -1.90 17.86
C GLY A 407 -49.75 -1.92 17.69
N GLN A 408 -49.20 -0.90 17.04
CA GLN A 408 -47.77 -0.80 16.75
C GLN A 408 -47.18 0.56 17.15
N VAL A 409 -45.97 0.52 17.70
CA VAL A 409 -45.11 1.68 17.89
C VAL A 409 -43.94 1.60 16.92
N THR A 410 -43.68 2.69 16.21
CA THR A 410 -42.53 2.86 15.33
C THR A 410 -41.40 3.54 16.10
N PHE A 411 -40.21 2.94 16.03
CA PHE A 411 -38.96 3.45 16.58
C PHE A 411 -38.08 3.89 15.42
N ALA A 412 -37.76 5.18 15.36
CA ALA A 412 -36.94 5.75 14.31
C ALA A 412 -35.69 6.41 14.90
N GLY A 413 -34.53 5.88 14.53
CA GLY A 413 -33.24 6.54 14.70
C GLY A 413 -32.95 7.54 13.57
N PRO A 414 -31.83 8.28 13.65
CA PRO A 414 -31.41 9.19 12.60
C PRO A 414 -31.03 8.45 11.31
N LEU A 415 -31.29 9.08 10.16
CA LEU A 415 -31.01 8.51 8.83
C LEU A 415 -29.51 8.44 8.48
N SER A 416 -28.67 9.20 9.19
CA SER A 416 -27.23 9.26 8.97
C SER A 416 -26.49 9.50 10.29
N GLY A 417 -25.19 9.15 10.32
CA GLY A 417 -24.37 9.24 11.53
C GLY A 417 -24.66 8.12 12.53
N ALA A 418 -24.38 8.38 13.81
CA ALA A 418 -24.64 7.43 14.88
C ALA A 418 -26.14 7.15 14.98
N GLY A 419 -26.52 5.88 14.94
CA GLY A 419 -27.92 5.46 14.91
C GLY A 419 -28.09 3.97 15.23
N THR A 420 -29.33 3.52 15.18
CA THR A 420 -29.68 2.12 15.37
C THR A 420 -29.59 1.33 14.07
N ALA A 421 -29.34 0.03 14.19
CA ALA A 421 -29.57 -0.97 13.15
C ALA A 421 -30.64 -1.97 13.66
N PRO A 422 -31.83 -2.04 13.03
CA PRO A 422 -32.28 -1.21 11.89
C PRO A 422 -32.52 0.27 12.28
N ILE A 423 -32.48 1.18 11.29
CA ILE A 423 -32.75 2.62 11.48
C ILE A 423 -34.21 2.84 11.92
N THR A 424 -35.13 2.10 11.29
CA THR A 424 -36.54 2.07 11.65
C THR A 424 -36.92 0.66 12.06
N GLY A 425 -37.59 0.52 13.21
CA GLY A 425 -38.18 -0.73 13.67
C GLY A 425 -39.62 -0.49 14.14
N THR A 426 -40.49 -1.48 13.97
CA THR A 426 -41.83 -1.48 14.56
C THR A 426 -41.90 -2.54 15.64
N ALA A 427 -42.65 -2.28 16.71
CA ALA A 427 -42.95 -3.27 17.73
C ALA A 427 -44.44 -3.30 18.02
N THR A 428 -44.99 -4.51 18.07
CA THR A 428 -46.37 -4.75 18.48
C THR A 428 -46.54 -4.50 19.97
N ILE A 429 -47.63 -3.85 20.34
CA ILE A 429 -48.01 -3.58 21.73
C ILE A 429 -48.61 -4.87 22.31
N THR A 430 -48.09 -5.32 23.45
CA THR A 430 -48.61 -6.47 24.19
C THR A 430 -48.63 -6.14 25.68
N GLY A 431 -49.78 -6.28 26.34
CA GLY A 431 -49.93 -5.88 27.74
C GLY A 431 -49.70 -4.39 27.95
N GLY A 432 -50.06 -3.55 26.97
CA GLY A 432 -49.84 -2.11 27.00
C GLY A 432 -48.39 -1.66 26.80
N VAL A 433 -47.48 -2.55 26.39
CA VAL A 433 -46.05 -2.22 26.21
C VAL A 433 -45.56 -2.64 24.84
N ALA A 434 -44.85 -1.73 24.16
CA ALA A 434 -44.06 -2.02 22.95
C ALA A 434 -42.57 -2.11 23.30
N ILE A 435 -41.88 -3.13 22.78
CA ILE A 435 -40.48 -3.43 23.11
C ILE A 435 -39.64 -3.46 21.84
N PHE A 436 -38.57 -2.66 21.81
CA PHE A 436 -37.61 -2.61 20.70
C PHE A 436 -36.17 -2.77 21.21
N THR A 437 -35.42 -3.70 20.61
CA THR A 437 -34.03 -3.97 20.98
C THR A 437 -33.13 -3.71 19.77
N PRO A 438 -32.71 -2.45 19.55
CA PRO A 438 -31.80 -2.13 18.45
C PRO A 438 -30.37 -2.59 18.71
N THR A 439 -29.58 -2.66 17.65
CA THR A 439 -28.12 -2.74 17.72
C THR A 439 -27.48 -1.40 17.35
N ALA A 440 -26.30 -1.11 17.89
CA ALA A 440 -25.54 0.09 17.52
C ALA A 440 -24.96 -0.06 16.10
N ASN A 441 -25.15 0.94 15.23
CA ASN A 441 -24.47 1.00 13.94
C ASN A 441 -22.96 1.37 14.09
N SER A 442 -22.23 1.43 12.97
CA SER A 442 -20.77 1.64 12.97
C SER A 442 -20.32 3.07 13.24
N ALA A 443 -21.24 4.04 13.26
CA ALA A 443 -20.91 5.42 13.53
C ALA A 443 -21.00 5.69 15.03
N ALA A 444 -19.90 6.15 15.62
CA ALA A 444 -19.83 6.53 17.03
C ALA A 444 -20.46 7.91 17.27
N GLY A 445 -21.08 8.08 18.44
CA GLY A 445 -21.74 9.34 18.83
C GLY A 445 -23.09 9.13 19.51
N SER A 446 -23.61 10.20 20.09
CA SER A 446 -24.93 10.22 20.74
C SER A 446 -26.03 10.62 19.76
N TYR A 447 -27.21 10.03 19.93
CA TYR A 447 -28.38 10.28 19.08
C TYR A 447 -29.66 9.94 19.83
N ASN A 448 -30.80 10.34 19.25
CA ASN A 448 -32.12 10.02 19.78
C ASN A 448 -32.83 8.99 18.91
N VAL A 449 -33.53 8.05 19.55
CA VAL A 449 -34.53 7.19 18.92
C VAL A 449 -35.90 7.74 19.27
N THR A 450 -36.66 8.15 18.26
CA THR A 450 -38.04 8.63 18.43
C THR A 450 -38.99 7.45 18.36
N ALA A 451 -39.78 7.25 19.41
CA ALA A 451 -40.91 6.34 19.41
C ALA A 451 -42.21 7.10 19.15
N SER A 452 -42.98 6.67 18.15
CA SER A 452 -44.25 7.26 17.76
C SER A 452 -45.24 6.20 17.31
N ALA A 453 -46.53 6.51 17.42
CA ALA A 453 -47.62 5.71 16.88
C ALA A 453 -48.71 6.67 16.39
N ALA A 454 -49.32 6.38 15.24
CA ALA A 454 -50.48 7.15 14.77
C ALA A 454 -51.58 7.15 15.83
N GLY A 455 -52.16 8.33 16.07
CA GLY A 455 -53.14 8.56 17.12
C GLY A 455 -52.59 8.67 18.55
N ALA A 456 -51.27 8.58 18.73
CA ALA A 456 -50.63 8.77 20.02
C ALA A 456 -49.83 10.08 20.07
N SER A 457 -50.01 10.88 21.12
CA SER A 457 -49.33 12.18 21.27
C SER A 457 -48.95 12.48 22.73
N PRO A 458 -47.79 13.10 23.00
CA PRO A 458 -46.70 13.38 22.06
C PRO A 458 -45.84 12.14 21.76
N ALA A 459 -45.05 12.19 20.69
CA ALA A 459 -43.96 11.23 20.47
C ALA A 459 -42.89 11.39 21.55
N ILE A 460 -42.17 10.31 21.87
CA ILE A 460 -41.16 10.29 22.94
C ILE A 460 -39.78 9.89 22.40
N THR A 461 -38.70 10.42 22.98
CA THR A 461 -37.33 10.23 22.47
C THR A 461 -36.42 9.55 23.49
N PHE A 462 -35.65 8.55 23.09
CA PHE A 462 -34.66 7.85 23.91
C PHE A 462 -33.25 8.25 23.49
N ALA A 463 -32.42 8.71 24.42
CA ALA A 463 -31.04 9.08 24.17
C ALA A 463 -30.14 7.85 24.23
N LEU A 464 -29.48 7.52 23.12
CA LEU A 464 -28.54 6.41 23.00
C LEU A 464 -27.16 6.92 22.57
N THR A 465 -26.13 6.11 22.81
CA THR A 465 -24.77 6.40 22.33
C THR A 465 -24.11 5.16 21.73
N ASN A 466 -23.61 5.30 20.50
CA ASN A 466 -22.76 4.29 19.89
C ASN A 466 -21.30 4.56 20.27
N THR A 467 -20.60 3.53 20.73
CA THR A 467 -19.19 3.56 21.10
C THR A 467 -18.35 2.73 20.14
N MET A 468 -17.10 3.12 19.96
CA MET A 468 -16.14 2.33 19.18
C MET A 468 -15.74 1.06 19.94
N ARG A 469 -15.42 -0.01 19.22
CA ARG A 469 -14.94 -1.27 19.81
C ARG A 469 -13.45 -1.20 20.13
N ALA A 470 -13.03 -1.81 21.23
CA ALA A 470 -11.62 -1.93 21.55
C ALA A 470 -10.93 -2.92 20.58
N SER A 471 -9.71 -2.57 20.15
CA SER A 471 -8.83 -3.46 19.39
C SER A 471 -7.59 -3.81 20.20
N ALA A 472 -6.96 -4.94 19.88
CA ALA A 472 -5.67 -5.35 20.43
C ALA A 472 -4.73 -5.75 19.29
N THR A 473 -3.56 -5.10 19.24
CA THR A 473 -2.52 -5.37 18.23
C THR A 473 -1.38 -6.18 18.85
N THR A 474 -0.98 -7.27 18.19
CA THR A 474 0.24 -8.03 18.51
C THR A 474 1.24 -7.94 17.38
N LEU A 475 2.52 -7.99 17.69
CA LEU A 475 3.61 -7.88 16.72
C LEU A 475 4.59 -9.05 16.89
N ALA A 476 4.98 -9.67 15.78
CA ALA A 476 6.03 -10.68 15.73
C ALA A 476 7.07 -10.31 14.66
N SER A 477 8.33 -10.68 14.91
CA SER A 477 9.43 -10.60 13.95
C SER A 477 9.75 -12.01 13.43
N SER A 478 10.00 -12.15 12.13
CA SER A 478 10.37 -13.43 11.52
C SER A 478 11.77 -13.91 11.92
N ALA A 479 12.65 -13.01 12.39
CA ALA A 479 14.01 -13.32 12.82
C ALA A 479 14.54 -12.28 13.81
N ASN A 480 14.72 -12.65 15.08
CA ASN A 480 15.27 -11.80 16.13
C ASN A 480 16.14 -12.62 17.11
N PRO A 481 17.47 -12.44 17.16
CA PRO A 481 18.26 -11.48 16.39
C PRO A 481 18.33 -11.78 14.89
N SER A 482 18.48 -10.75 14.06
CA SER A 482 18.83 -10.85 12.63
C SER A 482 20.27 -10.39 12.38
N VAL A 483 20.75 -10.44 11.14
CA VAL A 483 22.04 -9.84 10.70
C VAL A 483 21.81 -8.74 9.66
N PHE A 484 22.72 -7.76 9.54
CA PHE A 484 22.57 -6.66 8.58
C PHE A 484 22.39 -7.15 7.13
N GLY A 485 21.39 -6.59 6.43
CA GLY A 485 21.00 -7.02 5.09
C GLY A 485 20.11 -8.28 5.04
N GLN A 486 19.90 -8.99 6.15
CA GLN A 486 18.93 -10.07 6.22
C GLN A 486 17.51 -9.51 6.13
N SER A 487 16.67 -10.09 5.26
CA SER A 487 15.25 -9.75 5.20
C SER A 487 14.53 -10.19 6.48
N VAL A 488 13.87 -9.24 7.15
CA VAL A 488 13.03 -9.46 8.32
C VAL A 488 11.61 -9.02 7.99
N THR A 489 10.64 -9.90 8.22
CA THR A 489 9.21 -9.59 8.10
C THR A 489 8.61 -9.40 9.48
N PHE A 490 8.11 -8.20 9.73
CA PHE A 490 7.28 -7.90 10.88
C PHE A 490 5.82 -8.20 10.55
N THR A 491 5.16 -8.99 11.39
CA THR A 491 3.76 -9.39 11.23
C THR A 491 2.97 -8.78 12.38
N ALA A 492 2.12 -7.82 12.06
CA ALA A 492 1.13 -7.28 12.98
C ALA A 492 -0.19 -8.03 12.81
N THR A 493 -0.79 -8.46 13.92
CA THR A 493 -2.14 -9.03 13.95
C THR A 493 -3.01 -8.17 14.84
N VAL A 494 -4.10 -7.63 14.29
CA VAL A 494 -5.10 -6.85 15.03
C VAL A 494 -6.31 -7.71 15.26
N THR A 495 -6.67 -7.85 16.52
CA THR A 495 -7.85 -8.58 16.95
C THR A 495 -8.84 -7.63 17.58
N ASP A 496 -10.10 -7.97 17.40
CA ASP A 496 -11.19 -7.42 18.17
C ASP A 496 -11.17 -8.00 19.59
N SER A 497 -11.10 -7.16 20.61
CA SER A 497 -11.02 -7.59 22.01
C SER A 497 -12.28 -8.35 22.50
N VAL A 498 -13.37 -8.32 21.73
CA VAL A 498 -14.61 -9.08 22.02
C VAL A 498 -14.83 -10.28 21.07
N GLY A 499 -13.88 -10.58 20.18
CA GLY A 499 -13.74 -11.87 19.49
C GLY A 499 -14.71 -12.18 18.34
N SER A 500 -15.34 -11.19 17.72
CA SER A 500 -16.48 -11.44 16.81
C SER A 500 -16.41 -10.76 15.42
N VAL A 501 -15.50 -9.81 15.21
CA VAL A 501 -15.33 -9.11 13.90
C VAL A 501 -13.85 -8.86 13.63
N VAL A 502 -13.40 -9.02 12.39
CA VAL A 502 -12.01 -8.76 12.00
C VAL A 502 -11.82 -7.25 11.72
N PRO A 503 -10.89 -6.56 12.41
CA PRO A 503 -10.58 -5.16 12.13
C PRO A 503 -10.00 -4.98 10.71
N MET A 504 -10.38 -3.88 10.06
CA MET A 504 -9.85 -3.47 8.75
C MET A 504 -9.02 -2.21 8.91
N GLY A 505 -8.16 -1.92 7.92
CA GLY A 505 -7.43 -0.66 7.84
C GLY A 505 -5.93 -0.84 7.70
N VAL A 506 -5.18 0.20 8.07
CA VAL A 506 -3.73 0.28 7.86
C VAL A 506 -2.99 0.24 9.20
N ILE A 507 -1.86 -0.48 9.21
CA ILE A 507 -0.88 -0.53 10.29
C ILE A 507 0.35 0.26 9.90
N THR A 508 0.81 1.11 10.80
CA THR A 508 2.10 1.80 10.68
C THR A 508 3.12 1.06 11.55
N PHE A 509 4.23 0.64 10.95
CA PHE A 509 5.36 0.03 11.64
C PHE A 509 6.41 1.09 11.91
N THR A 510 6.83 1.22 13.18
CA THR A 510 7.79 2.24 13.60
C THR A 510 8.98 1.60 14.31
N ASP A 511 10.13 2.24 14.19
CA ASP A 511 11.32 2.04 15.01
C ASP A 511 11.46 3.25 15.95
N GLY A 512 11.00 3.08 17.20
CA GLY A 512 10.79 4.19 18.11
C GLY A 512 9.79 5.20 17.52
N THR A 513 10.26 6.42 17.24
CA THR A 513 9.45 7.49 16.61
C THR A 513 9.57 7.53 15.08
N THR A 514 10.41 6.70 14.47
CA THR A 514 10.67 6.72 13.03
C THR A 514 9.75 5.74 12.32
N GLU A 515 8.99 6.18 11.34
CA GLU A 515 8.18 5.29 10.49
C GLU A 515 9.08 4.47 9.56
N LEU A 516 8.92 3.14 9.59
CA LEU A 516 9.58 2.22 8.66
C LEU A 516 8.74 2.00 7.40
N GLY A 517 7.42 1.93 7.57
CA GLY A 517 6.45 1.79 6.51
C GLY A 517 5.09 1.33 7.00
N THR A 518 4.19 1.06 6.07
CA THR A 518 2.81 0.68 6.36
C THR A 518 2.44 -0.67 5.76
N GLY A 519 1.43 -1.32 6.34
CA GLY A 519 0.81 -2.53 5.80
C GLY A 519 -0.70 -2.52 5.99
N THR A 520 -1.47 -2.96 5.00
CA THR A 520 -2.93 -3.09 5.10
C THR A 520 -3.31 -4.42 5.74
N LEU A 521 -4.31 -4.40 6.63
CA LEU A 521 -4.88 -5.61 7.21
C LEU A 521 -5.60 -6.43 6.15
N ASN A 522 -5.30 -7.72 6.08
CA ASN A 522 -6.01 -8.67 5.24
C ASN A 522 -7.32 -9.17 5.92
N ALA A 523 -8.04 -10.09 5.26
CA ALA A 523 -9.29 -10.65 5.76
C ALA A 523 -9.18 -11.42 7.10
N SER A 524 -7.95 -11.70 7.55
CA SER A 524 -7.66 -12.33 8.85
C SER A 524 -7.15 -11.33 9.90
N GLY A 525 -7.15 -10.02 9.60
CA GLY A 525 -6.67 -8.99 10.52
C GLY A 525 -5.14 -8.95 10.62
N VAL A 526 -4.43 -9.38 9.59
CA VAL A 526 -2.97 -9.44 9.57
C VAL A 526 -2.39 -8.46 8.55
N ALA A 527 -1.40 -7.68 8.97
CA ALA A 527 -0.58 -6.83 8.11
C ALA A 527 0.89 -7.20 8.27
N THR A 528 1.66 -7.11 7.18
CA THR A 528 3.09 -7.42 7.20
C THR A 528 3.91 -6.29 6.60
N TYR A 529 5.09 -6.05 7.17
CA TYR A 529 6.10 -5.17 6.60
C TYR A 529 7.45 -5.90 6.58
N THR A 530 8.10 -5.91 5.42
CA THR A 530 9.38 -6.60 5.22
C THR A 530 10.48 -5.59 4.93
N THR A 531 11.58 -5.67 5.66
CA THR A 531 12.75 -4.80 5.46
C THR A 531 14.05 -5.57 5.65
N SER A 532 15.10 -5.14 4.95
CA SER A 532 16.48 -5.58 5.14
C SER A 532 17.43 -4.43 5.47
N SER A 533 16.90 -3.22 5.68
CA SER A 533 17.69 -1.98 5.82
C SER A 533 17.98 -1.57 7.26
N LEU A 534 17.46 -2.30 8.26
CA LEU A 534 17.78 -2.03 9.66
C LEU A 534 19.28 -2.18 9.89
N ILE A 535 19.91 -1.12 10.37
CA ILE A 535 21.34 -1.07 10.70
C ILE A 535 21.62 -1.94 11.94
N SER A 536 22.86 -2.35 12.20
CA SER A 536 23.18 -3.10 13.43
C SER A 536 23.19 -2.23 14.71
N GLY A 537 22.93 -0.93 14.58
CA GLY A 537 22.95 0.06 15.64
C GLY A 537 23.71 1.33 15.23
N PRO A 538 23.59 2.43 15.99
CA PRO A 538 24.39 3.63 15.79
C PRO A 538 25.91 3.35 15.88
N PRO A 539 26.75 4.20 15.26
CA PRO A 539 28.20 4.08 15.36
C PRO A 539 28.65 3.99 16.84
N GLY A 540 29.33 2.90 17.20
CA GLY A 540 29.85 2.66 18.55
C GLY A 540 28.99 1.77 19.46
N THR A 541 27.77 1.38 19.05
CA THR A 541 26.92 0.44 19.82
C THR A 541 26.25 -0.64 18.94
N PRO A 542 27.02 -1.55 18.28
CA PRO A 542 26.44 -2.66 17.53
C PRO A 542 25.63 -3.59 18.43
N GLY A 543 24.51 -4.10 17.93
CA GLY A 543 23.56 -4.92 18.69
C GLY A 543 22.59 -4.13 19.57
N GLN A 544 22.55 -2.79 19.47
CA GLN A 544 21.50 -2.00 20.12
C GLN A 544 20.13 -2.43 19.55
N PRO A 545 19.15 -2.81 20.39
CA PRO A 545 17.85 -3.23 19.90
C PRO A 545 17.07 -2.05 19.29
N HIS A 546 16.45 -2.29 18.13
CA HIS A 546 15.44 -1.43 17.52
C HIS A 546 14.08 -1.66 18.22
N PRO A 547 13.50 -0.66 18.91
CA PRO A 547 12.21 -0.80 19.55
C PRO A 547 11.08 -0.73 18.50
N ILE A 548 10.77 -1.87 17.87
CA ILE A 548 9.74 -1.92 16.82
C ILE A 548 8.35 -2.00 17.43
N THR A 549 7.45 -1.14 16.97
CA THR A 549 6.02 -1.19 17.30
C THR A 549 5.16 -1.19 16.04
N ALA A 550 3.98 -1.78 16.14
CA ALA A 550 2.93 -1.71 15.14
C ALA A 550 1.75 -0.93 15.71
N GLU A 551 1.38 0.17 15.04
CA GLU A 551 0.30 1.06 15.45
C GLU A 551 -0.88 0.92 14.49
N TYR A 552 -2.03 0.57 15.04
CA TYR A 552 -3.31 0.62 14.35
C TYR A 552 -4.04 1.90 14.75
N GLY A 553 -4.23 2.81 13.79
CA GLY A 553 -4.84 4.13 14.02
C GLY A 553 -6.35 4.11 14.34
N GLY A 554 -7.01 2.97 14.18
CA GLY A 554 -8.46 2.82 14.33
C GLY A 554 -9.22 3.16 13.05
N GLU A 555 -9.98 2.20 12.54
CA GLU A 555 -10.83 2.37 11.36
C GLU A 555 -12.11 1.52 11.52
N GLY A 556 -13.17 1.85 10.79
CA GLY A 556 -14.37 1.00 10.71
C GLY A 556 -15.10 0.78 12.05
N GLY A 557 -15.02 1.75 12.99
CA GLY A 557 -15.66 1.64 14.29
C GLY A 557 -14.81 1.00 15.39
N PHE A 558 -13.51 0.78 15.15
CA PHE A 558 -12.55 0.35 16.18
C PHE A 558 -11.72 1.51 16.72
N VAL A 559 -11.46 1.48 18.03
CA VAL A 559 -10.46 2.32 18.69
C VAL A 559 -9.07 1.83 18.27
N GLY A 560 -8.15 2.75 18.00
CA GLY A 560 -6.76 2.41 17.72
C GLY A 560 -6.07 1.66 18.85
N SER A 561 -5.05 0.87 18.50
CA SER A 561 -4.22 0.15 19.47
C SER A 561 -2.78 0.04 18.98
N THR A 562 -1.85 -0.07 19.92
CA THR A 562 -0.42 -0.22 19.64
C THR A 562 0.05 -1.55 20.20
N SER A 563 0.90 -2.26 19.44
CA SER A 563 1.52 -3.48 19.92
C SER A 563 2.45 -3.23 21.10
N GLN A 564 2.75 -4.28 21.86
CA GLN A 564 3.95 -4.26 22.70
C GLN A 564 5.20 -4.10 21.80
N THR A 565 6.24 -3.47 22.36
CA THR A 565 7.51 -3.27 21.65
C THR A 565 8.24 -4.59 21.43
N VAL A 566 8.59 -4.87 20.18
CA VAL A 566 9.54 -5.93 19.81
C VAL A 566 10.92 -5.29 19.69
N ASN A 567 11.79 -5.59 20.64
CA ASN A 567 13.19 -5.16 20.61
C ASN A 567 13.96 -6.00 19.58
N GLN A 568 13.97 -5.57 18.32
CA GLN A 568 14.66 -6.25 17.22
C GLN A 568 16.17 -6.02 17.34
N VAL A 569 16.94 -7.06 17.60
CA VAL A 569 18.41 -6.98 17.59
C VAL A 569 18.90 -7.28 16.17
N VAL A 570 19.78 -6.43 15.64
CA VAL A 570 20.46 -6.64 14.36
C VAL A 570 21.96 -6.77 14.63
N ASN A 571 22.51 -7.95 14.37
CA ASN A 571 23.93 -8.23 14.45
C ASN A 571 24.64 -7.74 13.18
N GLN A 572 25.93 -7.44 13.29
CA GLN A 572 26.75 -7.10 12.12
C GLN A 572 26.88 -8.32 11.20
N ALA A 573 26.88 -8.09 9.89
CA ALA A 573 27.15 -9.16 8.92
C ALA A 573 28.65 -9.50 8.93
N THR A 574 29.01 -10.79 8.91
CA THR A 574 30.40 -11.24 8.79
C THR A 574 30.85 -11.25 7.33
N THR A 575 32.15 -11.05 7.11
CA THR A 575 32.76 -11.15 5.78
C THR A 575 33.90 -12.14 5.76
N THR A 576 34.16 -12.69 4.57
CA THR A 576 35.37 -13.46 4.27
C THR A 576 36.09 -12.81 3.09
N VAL A 577 37.39 -12.53 3.24
CA VAL A 577 38.28 -12.06 2.15
C VAL A 577 39.12 -13.21 1.60
N THR A 578 39.12 -13.36 0.28
CA THR A 578 40.07 -14.19 -0.46
C THR A 578 40.99 -13.32 -1.29
N LEU A 579 42.23 -13.75 -1.50
CA LEU A 579 43.23 -13.01 -2.27
C LEU A 579 43.93 -13.93 -3.25
N THR A 580 44.11 -13.47 -4.49
CA THR A 580 44.84 -14.19 -5.54
C THR A 580 45.87 -13.27 -6.20
N SER A 581 46.94 -13.85 -6.74
CA SER A 581 47.95 -13.16 -7.55
C SER A 581 47.85 -13.64 -8.99
N SER A 582 47.88 -12.73 -9.95
CA SER A 582 47.82 -13.06 -11.38
C SER A 582 49.10 -13.69 -11.93
N LEU A 583 50.24 -13.52 -11.24
CA LEU A 583 51.55 -13.99 -11.71
C LEU A 583 52.50 -14.20 -10.52
N ASN A 584 52.75 -15.46 -10.16
CA ASN A 584 53.60 -15.84 -9.03
C ASN A 584 54.32 -17.19 -9.31
N PRO A 585 55.67 -17.23 -9.36
CA PRO A 585 56.61 -16.13 -9.17
C PRO A 585 56.60 -15.12 -10.32
N SER A 586 56.83 -13.85 -10.01
CA SER A 586 57.04 -12.76 -10.99
C SER A 586 58.51 -12.37 -11.09
N ILE A 587 58.84 -11.40 -11.96
CA ILE A 587 60.18 -10.78 -12.08
C ILE A 587 60.01 -9.29 -11.78
N TYR A 588 61.00 -8.62 -11.16
CA TYR A 588 60.95 -7.19 -10.87
C TYR A 588 60.59 -6.36 -12.12
N GLY A 589 59.58 -5.50 -12.02
CA GLY A 589 59.02 -4.75 -13.15
C GLY A 589 57.87 -5.45 -13.90
N ASN A 590 57.61 -6.74 -13.67
CA ASN A 590 56.40 -7.39 -14.20
C ASN A 590 55.16 -6.84 -13.51
N SER A 591 54.14 -6.52 -14.29
CA SER A 591 52.83 -6.17 -13.76
C SER A 591 52.16 -7.40 -13.13
N VAL A 592 51.93 -7.36 -11.81
CA VAL A 592 51.17 -8.35 -11.05
C VAL A 592 49.88 -7.70 -10.59
N VAL A 593 48.75 -8.39 -10.81
CA VAL A 593 47.44 -7.98 -10.32
C VAL A 593 47.08 -8.86 -9.13
N PHE A 594 46.90 -8.24 -7.97
CA PHE A 594 46.31 -8.87 -6.80
C PHE A 594 44.81 -8.62 -6.80
N THR A 595 44.04 -9.69 -6.76
CA THR A 595 42.57 -9.61 -6.76
C THR A 595 42.06 -10.08 -5.41
N ALA A 596 41.53 -9.15 -4.62
CA ALA A 596 40.82 -9.43 -3.38
C ALA A 596 39.33 -9.60 -3.68
N THR A 597 38.72 -10.67 -3.20
CA THR A 597 37.26 -10.86 -3.24
C THR A 597 36.73 -10.95 -1.82
N VAL A 598 35.91 -9.98 -1.43
CA VAL A 598 35.22 -9.90 -0.15
C VAL A 598 33.79 -10.37 -0.33
N THR A 599 33.38 -11.36 0.45
CA THR A 599 32.03 -11.93 0.42
C THR A 599 31.36 -11.74 1.77
N VAL A 600 30.07 -11.39 1.77
CA VAL A 600 29.25 -11.36 2.98
C VAL A 600 28.70 -12.77 3.22
N GLU A 601 28.79 -13.25 4.46
CA GLU A 601 28.29 -14.57 4.80
C GLU A 601 26.76 -14.54 4.99
N ALA A 602 26.07 -15.52 4.39
CA ALA A 602 24.64 -15.71 4.60
C ALA A 602 24.35 -15.99 6.09
N PRO A 603 23.25 -15.45 6.67
CA PRO A 603 22.13 -14.81 6.00
C PRO A 603 22.28 -13.28 5.77
N GLY A 604 23.46 -12.70 5.99
CA GLY A 604 23.75 -11.30 5.67
C GLY A 604 23.79 -11.05 4.15
N ALA A 605 23.42 -9.84 3.73
CA ALA A 605 23.37 -9.48 2.31
C ALA A 605 23.76 -8.01 2.06
N ALA A 606 24.71 -7.50 2.85
CA ALA A 606 25.19 -6.14 2.71
C ALA A 606 25.80 -5.88 1.32
N SER A 607 25.50 -4.73 0.72
CA SER A 607 26.22 -4.25 -0.45
C SER A 607 27.57 -3.70 -0.01
N LEU A 608 28.66 -4.23 -0.58
CA LEU A 608 30.03 -3.78 -0.31
C LEU A 608 30.57 -2.84 -1.40
N ILE A 609 29.75 -2.43 -2.36
CA ILE A 609 30.20 -1.61 -3.50
C ILE A 609 30.66 -0.24 -2.98
N GLY A 610 31.88 0.16 -3.37
CA GLY A 610 32.50 1.42 -2.99
C GLY A 610 33.32 1.37 -1.70
N GLU A 611 33.25 0.27 -0.96
CA GLU A 611 34.05 0.06 0.25
C GLU A 611 35.52 -0.22 -0.09
N GLU A 612 36.43 0.07 0.85
CA GLU A 612 37.88 -0.02 0.62
C GLU A 612 38.50 -1.31 1.19
N VAL A 613 39.41 -1.91 0.42
CA VAL A 613 40.29 -3.00 0.85
C VAL A 613 41.72 -2.51 0.80
N ILE A 614 42.45 -2.72 1.89
CA ILE A 614 43.85 -2.33 2.01
C ILE A 614 44.73 -3.53 1.63
N PHE A 615 45.48 -3.41 0.55
CA PHE A 615 46.49 -4.38 0.17
C PHE A 615 47.78 -4.08 0.93
N LYS A 616 48.32 -5.07 1.64
CA LYS A 616 49.52 -4.94 2.47
C LYS A 616 50.56 -5.97 2.10
N ASP A 617 51.83 -5.62 2.25
CA ASP A 617 52.95 -6.57 2.30
C ASP A 617 53.49 -6.62 3.73
N GLY A 618 53.21 -7.71 4.44
CA GLY A 618 53.40 -7.77 5.88
C GLY A 618 52.60 -6.65 6.58
N ALA A 619 53.29 -5.78 7.34
CA ALA A 619 52.68 -4.64 8.03
C ALA A 619 52.54 -3.38 7.16
N ASN A 620 53.17 -3.33 5.98
CA ASN A 620 53.23 -2.13 5.16
C ASN A 620 52.05 -2.07 4.18
N THR A 621 51.34 -0.94 4.16
CA THR A 621 50.29 -0.69 3.16
C THR A 621 50.89 -0.43 1.79
N LEU A 622 50.46 -1.20 0.78
CA LEU A 622 50.85 -1.03 -0.62
C LEU A 622 49.89 -0.09 -1.37
N SER A 623 48.58 -0.32 -1.22
CA SER A 623 47.53 0.46 -1.87
C SER A 623 46.19 0.21 -1.20
N THR A 624 45.25 1.10 -1.44
CA THR A 624 43.82 0.86 -1.23
C THR A 624 43.16 0.54 -2.58
N GLY A 625 42.28 -0.44 -2.60
CA GLY A 625 41.43 -0.76 -3.74
C GLY A 625 39.96 -0.66 -3.34
N THR A 626 39.12 -0.14 -4.22
CA THR A 626 37.69 -0.05 -3.99
C THR A 626 36.98 -1.31 -4.49
N LEU A 627 36.02 -1.81 -3.72
CA LEU A 627 35.21 -2.97 -4.07
C LEU A 627 34.18 -2.58 -5.13
N GLY A 628 34.23 -3.24 -6.28
CA GLY A 628 33.25 -3.11 -7.35
C GLY A 628 32.03 -4.03 -7.17
N ALA A 629 31.22 -4.14 -8.22
CA ALA A 629 30.14 -5.13 -8.28
C ALA A 629 30.71 -6.55 -8.12
N GLY A 630 30.13 -7.34 -7.20
CA GLY A 630 30.61 -8.68 -6.85
C GLY A 630 31.64 -8.72 -5.72
N GLY A 631 31.94 -7.59 -5.06
CA GLY A 631 32.83 -7.56 -3.91
C GLY A 631 34.30 -7.77 -4.29
N VAL A 632 34.71 -7.29 -5.46
CA VAL A 632 36.08 -7.48 -5.97
C VAL A 632 36.83 -6.15 -5.98
N ALA A 633 38.02 -6.14 -5.40
CA ALA A 633 38.99 -5.05 -5.48
C ALA A 633 40.29 -5.57 -6.09
N THR A 634 40.94 -4.77 -6.93
CA THR A 634 42.21 -5.13 -7.56
C THR A 634 43.29 -4.12 -7.27
N TYR A 635 44.50 -4.60 -7.01
CA TYR A 635 45.70 -3.79 -6.95
C TYR A 635 46.72 -4.31 -7.97
N THR A 636 47.08 -3.45 -8.91
CA THR A 636 48.09 -3.76 -9.93
C THR A 636 49.40 -3.07 -9.56
N THR A 637 50.49 -3.83 -9.52
CA THR A 637 51.82 -3.28 -9.25
C THR A 637 52.91 -4.00 -10.01
N SER A 638 53.92 -3.24 -10.41
CA SER A 638 55.19 -3.75 -10.93
C SER A 638 56.39 -3.37 -10.05
N LEU A 639 56.11 -2.76 -8.89
CA LEU A 639 57.10 -2.12 -8.02
C LEU A 639 57.48 -2.93 -6.78
N LEU A 640 56.89 -4.13 -6.60
CA LEU A 640 57.36 -5.05 -5.57
C LEU A 640 58.82 -5.38 -5.84
N GLY A 641 59.68 -5.17 -4.84
CA GLY A 641 61.10 -5.50 -4.91
C GLY A 641 61.33 -6.99 -5.17
N ALA A 642 62.56 -7.41 -5.48
CA ALA A 642 62.85 -8.84 -5.56
C ALA A 642 62.93 -9.44 -4.15
N GLY A 643 62.32 -10.61 -3.96
CA GLY A 643 62.21 -11.25 -2.66
C GLY A 643 60.89 -12.00 -2.48
N VAL A 644 60.63 -12.40 -1.24
CA VAL A 644 59.38 -13.05 -0.84
C VAL A 644 58.53 -12.03 -0.11
N HIS A 645 57.37 -11.72 -0.67
CA HIS A 645 56.38 -10.80 -0.13
C HIS A 645 55.19 -11.60 0.39
N THR A 646 54.65 -11.22 1.55
CA THR A 646 53.43 -11.84 2.09
C THR A 646 52.30 -10.85 1.94
N ILE A 647 51.58 -10.98 0.83
CA ILE A 647 50.53 -10.05 0.46
C ILE A 647 49.24 -10.45 1.16
N THR A 648 48.63 -9.52 1.87
CA THR A 648 47.30 -9.68 2.48
C THR A 648 46.37 -8.59 1.96
N ALA A 649 45.08 -8.90 1.94
CA ALA A 649 44.02 -7.94 1.67
C ALA A 649 43.18 -7.82 2.94
N ASP A 650 43.11 -6.60 3.47
CA ASP A 650 42.48 -6.30 4.75
C ASP A 650 41.27 -5.40 4.52
N TYR A 651 40.08 -5.94 4.79
CA TYR A 651 38.83 -5.21 4.77
C TYR A 651 38.48 -4.80 6.21
N ALA A 652 38.49 -3.50 6.51
CA ALA A 652 38.27 -3.00 7.87
C ALA A 652 36.82 -3.14 8.36
N GLY A 653 35.88 -3.40 7.45
CA GLY A 653 34.45 -3.42 7.77
C GLY A 653 33.81 -2.03 7.80
N THR A 654 32.53 -2.00 8.15
CA THR A 654 31.73 -0.80 8.40
C THR A 654 31.04 -0.93 9.76
N PRO A 655 30.36 0.11 10.28
CA PRO A 655 29.53 -0.05 11.48
C PRO A 655 28.51 -1.19 11.40
N ASN A 656 28.11 -1.62 10.18
CA ASN A 656 27.11 -2.67 9.96
C ASN A 656 27.68 -4.03 9.52
N VAL A 657 28.97 -4.08 9.17
CA VAL A 657 29.62 -5.25 8.58
C VAL A 657 30.99 -5.44 9.23
N LEU A 658 31.24 -6.61 9.81
CA LEU A 658 32.53 -6.92 10.39
C LEU A 658 33.61 -7.03 9.31
N GLY A 659 34.77 -6.44 9.60
CA GLY A 659 35.96 -6.58 8.77
C GLY A 659 36.52 -7.99 8.78
N SER A 660 37.32 -8.30 7.76
CA SER A 660 38.05 -9.55 7.67
C SER A 660 39.35 -9.34 6.89
N THR A 661 40.33 -10.22 7.13
CA THR A 661 41.63 -10.19 6.46
C THR A 661 41.84 -11.50 5.72
N SER A 662 42.36 -11.43 4.50
CA SER A 662 42.68 -12.63 3.72
C SER A 662 43.81 -13.43 4.37
N SER A 663 43.89 -14.73 4.08
CA SER A 663 45.15 -15.46 4.24
C SER A 663 46.25 -14.81 3.40
N GLY A 664 47.49 -14.84 3.88
CA GLY A 664 48.64 -14.27 3.16
C GLY A 664 48.95 -15.04 1.88
N VAL A 665 48.98 -14.35 0.75
CA VAL A 665 49.53 -14.85 -0.52
C VAL A 665 51.03 -14.59 -0.52
N VAL A 666 51.81 -15.67 -0.53
CA VAL A 666 53.27 -15.59 -0.63
C VAL A 666 53.64 -15.30 -2.09
N GLN A 667 53.84 -14.03 -2.43
CA GLN A 667 54.32 -13.58 -3.74
C GLN A 667 55.85 -13.65 -3.78
N THR A 668 56.39 -14.46 -4.68
CA THR A 668 57.84 -14.46 -4.95
C THR A 668 58.12 -13.57 -6.17
N VAL A 669 59.04 -12.62 -6.02
CA VAL A 669 59.51 -11.74 -7.10
C VAL A 669 60.99 -12.03 -7.33
N ASN A 670 61.32 -12.53 -8.52
CA ASN A 670 62.69 -12.77 -8.94
C ASN A 670 63.34 -11.46 -9.41
N MET A 671 64.65 -11.33 -9.24
CA MET A 671 65.42 -10.19 -9.72
C MET A 671 65.36 -10.09 -11.26
N ALA A 672 65.32 -8.86 -11.80
CA ALA A 672 65.30 -8.63 -13.25
C ALA A 672 66.70 -8.61 -13.85
N ASN A 673 66.83 -9.09 -15.09
CA ASN A 673 68.06 -8.94 -15.87
C ASN A 673 68.21 -7.47 -16.33
N GLN A 674 69.45 -7.06 -16.54
CA GLN A 674 69.79 -5.73 -17.04
C GLN A 674 71.00 -5.81 -17.97
N THR A 675 71.09 -4.85 -18.90
CA THR A 675 72.17 -4.75 -19.88
C THR A 675 72.85 -3.38 -19.79
N ILE A 676 74.12 -3.33 -20.21
CA ILE A 676 74.90 -2.09 -20.30
C ILE A 676 74.99 -1.68 -21.76
N THR A 677 74.70 -0.41 -22.05
CA THR A 677 75.02 0.23 -23.33
C THR A 677 76.26 1.09 -23.15
N PHE A 678 77.37 0.65 -23.73
CA PHE A 678 78.63 1.39 -23.76
C PHE A 678 79.08 1.58 -25.22
N GLY A 679 79.11 2.84 -25.67
CA GLY A 679 79.45 3.20 -27.05
C GLY A 679 80.92 2.92 -27.39
N GLU A 680 81.21 2.74 -28.67
CA GLU A 680 82.59 2.56 -29.16
C GLU A 680 83.48 3.76 -28.78
N LEU A 681 84.71 3.47 -28.35
CA LEU A 681 85.71 4.50 -28.03
C LEU A 681 86.62 4.70 -29.24
N GLY A 682 86.77 5.93 -29.70
CA GLY A 682 87.70 6.26 -30.78
C GLY A 682 89.15 6.26 -30.31
N ASP A 683 90.06 5.81 -31.19
CA ASP A 683 91.51 5.84 -30.99
C ASP A 683 92.00 7.22 -30.56
N LYS A 684 93.03 7.24 -29.71
CA LYS A 684 93.64 8.46 -29.17
C LYS A 684 95.08 8.58 -29.64
N GLN A 685 95.62 9.79 -29.67
CA GLN A 685 97.04 10.01 -29.94
C GLN A 685 97.84 10.04 -28.64
N TYR A 686 99.07 9.54 -28.66
CA TYR A 686 99.99 9.66 -27.53
C TYR A 686 100.26 11.13 -27.20
N GLY A 687 100.10 11.53 -25.94
CA GLY A 687 100.13 12.92 -25.50
C GLY A 687 98.75 13.56 -25.34
N ALA A 688 97.64 12.92 -25.70
CA ALA A 688 96.30 13.42 -25.39
C ALA A 688 96.05 13.58 -23.88
N ASP A 689 95.18 14.54 -23.53
CA ASP A 689 94.71 14.78 -22.17
C ASP A 689 93.71 13.70 -21.74
N ALA A 690 93.46 13.62 -20.42
CA ALA A 690 92.45 12.72 -19.86
C ALA A 690 91.05 13.07 -20.38
N PHE A 691 90.21 12.06 -20.62
CA PHE A 691 88.89 12.25 -21.24
C PHE A 691 87.79 11.45 -20.53
N PRO A 692 86.53 11.90 -20.56
CA PRO A 692 85.43 11.20 -19.91
C PRO A 692 84.86 10.06 -20.76
N VAL A 693 84.30 9.05 -20.09
CA VAL A 693 83.49 7.97 -20.69
C VAL A 693 82.11 7.91 -20.06
N THR A 694 81.12 7.47 -20.84
CA THR A 694 79.73 7.30 -20.39
C THR A 694 79.15 5.98 -20.88
N ALA A 695 78.33 5.35 -20.03
CA ALA A 695 77.61 4.11 -20.30
C ALA A 695 76.32 4.15 -19.49
N THR A 696 75.27 3.55 -20.02
CA THR A 696 73.95 3.50 -19.38
C THR A 696 73.55 2.06 -19.13
N ALA A 697 73.07 1.74 -17.93
CA ALA A 697 72.44 0.45 -17.63
C ALA A 697 70.93 0.55 -17.89
N SER A 698 70.32 -0.52 -18.41
CA SER A 698 68.88 -0.56 -18.69
C SER A 698 67.99 -0.43 -17.44
N SER A 699 68.56 -0.66 -16.25
CA SER A 699 67.93 -0.47 -14.94
C SER A 699 67.95 0.98 -14.44
N GLY A 700 68.69 1.87 -15.11
CA GLY A 700 68.98 3.23 -14.63
C GLY A 700 70.05 3.30 -13.53
N LEU A 701 70.58 2.17 -13.07
CA LEU A 701 71.68 2.14 -12.10
C LEU A 701 72.98 2.70 -12.71
N THR A 702 73.77 3.41 -11.91
CA THR A 702 75.03 3.99 -12.36
C THR A 702 76.04 2.90 -12.74
N ALA A 703 76.59 2.98 -13.95
CA ALA A 703 77.65 2.11 -14.41
C ALA A 703 79.00 2.51 -13.77
N VAL A 704 79.79 1.51 -13.41
CA VAL A 704 81.12 1.66 -12.83
C VAL A 704 82.16 1.25 -13.88
N PHE A 705 83.12 2.14 -14.13
CA PHE A 705 84.19 1.91 -15.09
C PHE A 705 85.44 1.42 -14.40
N THR A 706 86.04 0.38 -14.96
CA THR A 706 87.36 -0.12 -14.57
C THR A 706 88.19 -0.37 -15.82
N THR A 707 89.48 -0.61 -15.65
CA THR A 707 90.37 -1.05 -16.73
C THR A 707 91.28 -2.12 -16.17
N THR A 708 91.48 -3.19 -16.94
CA THR A 708 92.49 -4.21 -16.65
C THR A 708 93.83 -3.87 -17.32
N THR A 709 93.83 -2.90 -18.23
CA THR A 709 95.02 -2.40 -18.95
C THR A 709 95.64 -1.21 -18.22
N THR A 710 95.81 -1.31 -16.89
CA THR A 710 96.27 -0.22 -16.02
C THR A 710 97.66 0.32 -16.36
N SER A 711 98.47 -0.49 -17.04
CA SER A 711 99.78 -0.06 -17.57
C SER A 711 99.67 0.86 -18.78
N VAL A 712 98.52 0.90 -19.47
CA VAL A 712 98.26 1.71 -20.68
C VAL A 712 97.35 2.90 -20.34
N CYS A 713 96.35 2.71 -19.50
CA CYS A 713 95.42 3.76 -19.07
C CYS A 713 94.87 3.47 -17.67
N THR A 714 94.48 4.49 -16.93
CA THR A 714 93.78 4.37 -15.64
C THR A 714 92.39 4.99 -15.74
N VAL A 715 91.47 4.54 -14.89
CA VAL A 715 90.13 5.11 -14.78
C VAL A 715 89.89 5.53 -13.35
N SER A 716 89.45 6.78 -13.16
CA SER A 716 89.00 7.31 -11.88
C SER A 716 87.63 7.92 -12.04
N GLY A 717 86.61 7.33 -11.42
CA GLY A 717 85.22 7.69 -11.65
C GLY A 717 84.82 7.42 -13.11
N THR A 718 84.62 8.49 -13.87
CA THR A 718 84.28 8.43 -15.31
C THR A 718 85.41 8.95 -16.20
N THR A 719 86.56 9.32 -15.64
CA THR A 719 87.66 9.90 -16.41
C THR A 719 88.75 8.87 -16.68
N VAL A 720 89.08 8.68 -17.95
CA VAL A 720 90.19 7.85 -18.43
C VAL A 720 91.43 8.72 -18.58
N SER A 721 92.52 8.35 -17.90
CA SER A 721 93.84 8.98 -18.02
C SER A 721 94.82 8.01 -18.68
N LEU A 722 95.67 8.52 -19.57
CA LEU A 722 96.61 7.70 -20.35
C LEU A 722 97.94 7.56 -19.60
N VAL A 723 98.52 6.36 -19.62
CA VAL A 723 99.69 5.96 -18.81
C VAL A 723 100.83 5.45 -19.68
N ASP A 724 100.54 4.73 -20.76
CA ASP A 724 101.54 4.35 -21.77
C ASP A 724 100.86 3.99 -23.09
N ASN A 725 101.62 3.79 -24.15
CA ASN A 725 101.10 3.36 -25.45
C ASN A 725 100.68 1.88 -25.43
N GLY A 726 99.61 1.57 -26.15
CA GLY A 726 99.01 0.25 -26.23
C GLY A 726 97.52 0.30 -26.48
N SER A 727 96.89 -0.87 -26.45
CA SER A 727 95.43 -0.96 -26.45
C SER A 727 94.93 -0.76 -25.02
N CYS A 728 94.07 0.24 -24.81
CA CYS A 728 93.42 0.49 -23.55
C CYS A 728 91.99 -0.06 -23.61
N THR A 729 91.66 -1.00 -22.73
CA THR A 729 90.33 -1.61 -22.62
C THR A 729 89.63 -1.12 -21.35
N ILE A 730 88.51 -0.44 -21.53
CA ILE A 730 87.64 0.04 -20.45
C ILE A 730 86.46 -0.91 -20.30
N TYR A 731 86.23 -1.37 -19.07
CA TYR A 731 85.16 -2.26 -18.66
C TYR A 731 84.07 -1.42 -18.02
N ALA A 732 82.91 -1.33 -18.66
CA ALA A 732 81.71 -0.81 -18.02
C ALA A 732 80.99 -1.97 -17.33
N SER A 733 80.84 -1.88 -16.01
CA SER A 733 80.19 -2.89 -15.18
C SER A 733 79.03 -2.29 -14.38
N GLN A 734 78.03 -3.09 -14.06
CA GLN A 734 76.93 -2.71 -13.19
C GLN A 734 76.62 -3.91 -12.29
N PRO A 735 76.98 -3.88 -10.99
CA PRO A 735 76.91 -5.04 -10.09
C PRO A 735 75.50 -5.49 -9.70
N GLY A 736 74.47 -4.80 -10.16
CA GLY A 736 73.10 -4.97 -9.69
C GLY A 736 72.80 -4.24 -8.41
N ASN A 737 71.60 -4.51 -7.91
CA ASN A 737 71.13 -4.11 -6.59
C ASN A 737 70.13 -5.17 -6.10
N GLU A 738 69.33 -4.86 -5.09
CA GLU A 738 68.31 -5.75 -4.55
C GLU A 738 67.27 -6.21 -5.59
N ASN A 739 67.06 -5.47 -6.69
CA ASN A 739 65.99 -5.70 -7.66
C ASN A 739 66.45 -6.17 -9.04
N TYR A 740 67.72 -5.93 -9.38
CA TYR A 740 68.29 -6.31 -10.67
C TYR A 740 69.57 -7.13 -10.51
N LEU A 741 69.68 -8.25 -11.23
CA LEU A 741 70.90 -9.07 -11.28
C LEU A 741 72.04 -8.31 -11.94
N ALA A 742 73.29 -8.53 -11.55
CA ALA A 742 74.44 -7.87 -12.18
C ALA A 742 74.37 -7.94 -13.72
N ALA A 743 74.59 -6.80 -14.39
CA ALA A 743 74.65 -6.77 -15.84
C ALA A 743 75.93 -7.47 -16.31
N THR A 744 75.86 -8.21 -17.42
CA THR A 744 77.07 -8.67 -18.11
C THR A 744 77.92 -7.44 -18.48
N PRO A 745 79.19 -7.34 -18.02
CA PRO A 745 80.05 -6.20 -18.35
C PRO A 745 80.25 -6.03 -19.85
N VAL A 746 80.43 -4.78 -20.29
CA VAL A 746 80.70 -4.45 -21.69
C VAL A 746 82.05 -3.74 -21.78
N ASP A 747 82.92 -4.27 -22.62
CA ASP A 747 84.29 -3.81 -22.75
C ASP A 747 84.45 -3.00 -24.05
N ARG A 748 85.14 -1.87 -23.97
CA ARG A 748 85.50 -1.06 -25.14
C ARG A 748 86.98 -0.76 -25.13
N SER A 749 87.62 -1.09 -26.24
CA SER A 749 89.03 -0.86 -26.45
C SER A 749 89.24 0.28 -27.43
N PHE A 750 90.25 1.09 -27.17
CA PHE A 750 90.81 2.01 -28.15
C PHE A 750 92.33 1.88 -28.12
N ASN A 751 92.98 2.16 -29.25
CA ASN A 751 94.42 2.15 -29.34
C ASN A 751 94.99 3.56 -29.18
N LEU A 752 96.18 3.63 -28.62
CA LEU A 752 97.01 4.81 -28.75
C LEU A 752 97.80 4.73 -30.06
N THR A 753 97.66 5.78 -30.85
CA THR A 753 98.41 5.98 -32.09
C THR A 753 99.60 6.89 -31.82
N CYS A 754 100.62 6.79 -32.66
CA CYS A 754 101.77 7.66 -32.53
C CYS A 754 101.37 9.14 -32.68
N ALA A 755 102.15 10.04 -32.11
CA ALA A 755 101.91 11.47 -32.23
C ALA A 755 103.01 12.19 -33.03
N GLU A 756 102.63 13.21 -33.79
CA GLU A 756 103.59 14.02 -34.55
C GLU A 756 104.33 15.01 -33.65
N SER A 757 103.73 15.39 -32.52
CA SER A 757 104.34 16.26 -31.51
C SER A 757 103.98 15.80 -30.10
N VAL A 758 104.96 15.74 -29.21
CA VAL A 758 104.76 15.35 -27.81
C VAL A 758 105.50 16.30 -26.88
N VAL A 759 104.79 16.83 -25.89
CA VAL A 759 105.37 17.64 -24.81
C VAL A 759 105.70 16.76 -23.62
N VAL A 760 106.98 16.69 -23.28
CA VAL A 760 107.50 16.04 -22.08
C VAL A 760 107.30 16.96 -20.89
N ASN A 761 106.60 16.51 -19.86
CA ASN A 761 106.21 17.36 -18.72
C ASN A 761 106.70 16.83 -17.36
N THR A 762 107.47 15.75 -17.36
CA THR A 762 108.01 15.15 -16.13
C THR A 762 109.48 14.80 -16.32
N PRO A 763 110.33 14.98 -15.29
CA PRO A 763 111.72 14.56 -15.32
C PRO A 763 111.90 13.05 -15.10
N ALA A 764 110.81 12.31 -14.88
CA ALA A 764 110.85 10.88 -14.71
C ALA A 764 111.41 10.17 -15.95
N ASP A 765 112.10 9.05 -15.73
CA ASP A 765 112.77 8.29 -16.77
C ASP A 765 111.81 7.43 -17.62
N SER A 766 110.69 7.00 -17.06
CA SER A 766 109.72 6.14 -17.74
C SER A 766 108.27 6.50 -17.37
N GLY A 767 107.33 6.15 -18.26
CA GLY A 767 105.91 6.48 -18.15
C GLY A 767 105.43 7.54 -19.15
N TYR A 768 104.13 7.86 -19.12
CA TYR A 768 103.50 8.81 -20.03
C TYR A 768 104.14 10.20 -19.96
N ARG A 769 104.33 10.81 -21.14
CA ARG A 769 104.96 12.15 -21.29
C ARG A 769 106.33 12.29 -20.60
N THR A 770 107.04 11.19 -20.36
CA THR A 770 108.50 11.20 -20.14
C THR A 770 109.24 11.33 -21.46
N LEU A 771 110.52 11.72 -21.42
CA LEU A 771 111.33 11.79 -22.64
C LEU A 771 111.43 10.42 -23.34
N ARG A 772 111.68 9.35 -22.57
CA ARG A 772 111.75 7.99 -23.09
C ARG A 772 110.43 7.58 -23.75
N GLY A 773 109.30 7.79 -23.08
CA GLY A 773 107.98 7.47 -23.60
C GLY A 773 107.62 8.30 -24.83
N ALA A 774 107.95 9.60 -24.82
CA ALA A 774 107.72 10.50 -25.95
C ALA A 774 108.48 10.03 -27.19
N VAL A 775 109.78 9.74 -27.07
CA VAL A 775 110.59 9.26 -28.20
C VAL A 775 110.10 7.90 -28.72
N ALA A 776 109.75 6.98 -27.82
CA ALA A 776 109.24 5.67 -28.19
C ALA A 776 107.93 5.77 -29.00
N ASN A 777 107.06 6.71 -28.66
CA ASN A 777 105.69 6.78 -29.19
C ASN A 777 105.43 7.91 -30.19
N LEU A 778 106.48 8.65 -30.57
CA LEU A 778 106.42 9.64 -31.65
C LEU A 778 106.29 8.99 -33.03
N CYS A 779 105.53 9.59 -33.94
CA CYS A 779 105.56 9.19 -35.34
C CYS A 779 106.94 9.49 -35.94
N ALA A 780 107.38 8.72 -36.94
CA ALA A 780 108.64 9.02 -37.62
C ALA A 780 108.57 10.41 -38.28
N GLY A 781 109.54 11.28 -37.97
CA GLY A 781 109.58 12.68 -38.37
C GLY A 781 109.01 13.65 -37.32
N GLY A 782 108.40 13.14 -36.24
CA GLY A 782 107.80 13.99 -35.23
C GLY A 782 108.81 14.71 -34.33
N THR A 783 108.28 15.59 -33.48
CA THR A 783 109.06 16.44 -32.58
C THR A 783 108.69 16.24 -31.10
N VAL A 784 109.71 16.11 -30.25
CA VAL A 784 109.58 16.16 -28.80
C VAL A 784 109.96 17.55 -28.32
N THR A 785 109.10 18.17 -27.52
CA THR A 785 109.39 19.42 -26.81
C THR A 785 109.23 19.20 -25.30
N PHE A 786 109.63 20.19 -24.49
CA PHE A 786 109.56 20.08 -23.03
C PHE A 786 108.70 21.20 -22.44
N ASP A 787 107.91 20.84 -21.44
CA ASP A 787 107.16 21.79 -20.63
C ASP A 787 108.12 22.69 -19.86
N ALA A 788 107.77 23.98 -19.75
CA ALA A 788 108.56 24.97 -19.02
C ALA A 788 108.77 24.61 -17.55
N ALA A 789 107.93 23.76 -16.96
CA ALA A 789 108.11 23.23 -15.61
C ALA A 789 109.41 22.43 -15.43
N LEU A 790 109.99 21.91 -16.52
CA LEU A 790 111.26 21.18 -16.51
C LEU A 790 112.50 22.08 -16.61
N ASP A 791 112.31 23.41 -16.71
CA ASP A 791 113.43 24.35 -16.70
C ASP A 791 114.27 24.18 -15.42
N ASN A 792 115.59 24.16 -15.61
CA ASN A 792 116.66 23.92 -14.63
C ASN A 792 116.65 22.55 -13.96
N GLN A 793 115.99 21.55 -14.55
CA GLN A 793 115.97 20.19 -14.04
C GLN A 793 116.96 19.26 -14.76
N THR A 794 117.11 18.05 -14.25
CA THR A 794 117.83 16.96 -14.92
C THR A 794 116.92 15.73 -15.01
N ILE A 795 116.74 15.23 -16.23
CA ILE A 795 116.12 13.94 -16.50
C ILE A 795 117.19 12.86 -16.29
N ALA A 796 117.17 12.21 -15.13
CA ALA A 796 118.13 11.18 -14.79
C ALA A 796 117.64 9.81 -15.28
N LEU A 797 118.40 9.18 -16.18
CA LEU A 797 118.08 7.86 -16.69
C LEU A 797 118.49 6.78 -15.68
N SER A 798 117.56 5.88 -15.40
CA SER A 798 117.72 4.76 -14.46
C SER A 798 117.43 3.41 -15.13
N SER A 799 116.69 3.41 -16.24
CA SER A 799 116.21 2.26 -17.00
C SER A 799 117.08 2.01 -18.25
N GLY A 800 118.34 2.44 -18.20
CA GLY A 800 119.29 2.32 -19.29
C GLY A 800 119.16 3.43 -20.34
N GLN A 801 119.76 3.20 -21.50
CA GLN A 801 119.83 4.18 -22.59
C GLN A 801 118.49 4.37 -23.32
N ILE A 802 118.28 5.53 -23.94
CA ILE A 802 117.13 5.78 -24.82
C ILE A 802 117.53 5.41 -26.25
N ALA A 803 116.92 4.34 -26.78
CA ALA A 803 117.17 3.86 -28.13
C ALA A 803 116.27 4.56 -29.16
N ILE A 804 116.84 5.01 -30.27
CA ILE A 804 116.16 5.75 -31.33
C ILE A 804 116.50 5.15 -32.69
N THR A 805 115.50 4.51 -33.31
CA THR A 805 115.66 3.80 -34.59
C THR A 805 114.87 4.42 -35.74
N LYS A 806 114.28 5.60 -35.51
CA LYS A 806 113.43 6.34 -36.44
C LYS A 806 113.83 7.81 -36.51
N THR A 807 113.27 8.53 -37.48
CA THR A 807 113.48 9.97 -37.59
C THR A 807 112.76 10.68 -36.44
N VAL A 808 113.46 11.48 -35.63
CA VAL A 808 112.86 12.30 -34.57
C VAL A 808 113.64 13.60 -34.38
N THR A 809 112.92 14.64 -33.93
CA THR A 809 113.52 15.87 -33.39
C THR A 809 113.27 15.91 -31.89
N ILE A 810 114.30 16.21 -31.10
CA ILE A 810 114.22 16.45 -29.66
C ILE A 810 114.67 17.89 -29.45
N ASP A 811 113.71 18.76 -29.17
CA ASP A 811 113.90 20.20 -29.04
C ASP A 811 113.83 20.63 -27.59
N GLY A 812 115.02 20.80 -27.00
CA GLY A 812 115.21 21.21 -25.63
C GLY A 812 114.89 22.69 -25.39
N PRO A 813 114.56 23.08 -24.14
CA PRO A 813 114.24 24.47 -23.81
C PRO A 813 115.48 25.39 -23.77
N GLY A 814 116.69 24.82 -23.83
CA GLY A 814 117.97 25.50 -23.68
C GLY A 814 118.98 24.58 -22.99
N ALA A 815 120.21 24.45 -23.50
CA ALA A 815 121.19 23.50 -22.94
C ALA A 815 121.52 23.80 -21.46
N ALA A 816 121.52 25.07 -21.05
CA ALA A 816 121.69 25.44 -19.64
C ALA A 816 120.48 25.13 -18.75
N LYS A 817 119.30 24.91 -19.36
CA LYS A 817 118.03 24.74 -18.66
C LYS A 817 117.68 23.28 -18.44
N LEU A 818 118.01 22.37 -19.34
CA LEU A 818 117.63 20.97 -19.16
C LEU A 818 118.75 20.03 -19.56
N ALA A 819 119.04 19.11 -18.66
CA ALA A 819 119.99 18.03 -18.89
C ALA A 819 119.30 16.68 -18.90
N VAL A 820 119.76 15.78 -19.75
CA VAL A 820 119.47 14.34 -19.70
C VAL A 820 120.75 13.65 -19.27
N SER A 821 120.69 13.00 -18.12
CA SER A 821 121.85 12.40 -17.48
C SER A 821 121.78 10.88 -17.55
N GLY A 822 122.86 10.22 -17.94
CA GLY A 822 122.99 8.76 -17.84
C GLY A 822 123.31 8.26 -16.43
N SER A 823 123.40 9.19 -15.47
CA SER A 823 123.62 8.93 -14.03
C SER A 823 124.88 8.10 -13.72
N ASN A 824 125.87 8.12 -14.62
CA ASN A 824 127.06 7.26 -14.68
C ASN A 824 126.77 5.76 -14.79
N ALA A 825 125.51 5.38 -14.98
CA ALA A 825 125.06 4.00 -14.99
C ALA A 825 124.80 3.48 -16.41
N SER A 826 124.38 4.36 -17.32
CA SER A 826 124.12 3.98 -18.71
C SER A 826 124.54 5.06 -19.69
N ARG A 827 124.62 4.66 -20.96
CA ARG A 827 124.58 5.60 -22.07
C ARG A 827 123.30 6.44 -22.02
N VAL A 828 123.33 7.66 -22.53
CA VAL A 828 122.12 8.49 -22.63
C VAL A 828 121.30 8.12 -23.86
N PHE A 829 121.86 8.31 -25.06
CA PHE A 829 121.15 8.03 -26.32
C PHE A 829 121.87 7.00 -27.18
N ASP A 830 121.09 6.10 -27.78
CA ASP A 830 121.57 5.14 -28.76
C ASP A 830 120.78 5.24 -30.06
N ILE A 831 121.42 5.75 -31.10
CA ILE A 831 120.82 5.95 -32.40
C ILE A 831 121.17 4.75 -33.28
N GLY A 832 120.15 3.98 -33.65
CA GLY A 832 120.28 2.83 -34.53
C GLY A 832 120.56 3.24 -35.98
N ALA A 833 120.91 2.27 -36.82
CA ALA A 833 121.30 2.50 -38.22
C ALA A 833 120.26 3.25 -39.07
N SER A 834 118.97 3.07 -38.75
CA SER A 834 117.84 3.77 -39.41
C SER A 834 117.43 5.07 -38.71
N GLY A 835 118.04 5.40 -37.57
CA GLY A 835 117.71 6.59 -36.79
C GLY A 835 118.24 7.86 -37.44
N VAL A 836 117.39 8.89 -37.55
CA VAL A 836 117.77 10.24 -37.99
C VAL A 836 117.32 11.21 -36.90
N VAL A 837 118.25 11.64 -36.07
CA VAL A 837 117.94 12.36 -34.84
C VAL A 837 118.48 13.78 -34.91
N THR A 838 117.62 14.75 -34.62
CA THR A 838 118.03 16.12 -34.34
C THR A 838 117.86 16.38 -32.85
N LEU A 839 118.93 16.78 -32.17
CA LEU A 839 118.90 17.17 -30.77
C LEU A 839 119.30 18.65 -30.66
N THR A 840 118.36 19.48 -30.27
CA THR A 840 118.55 20.92 -30.13
C THR A 840 118.48 21.34 -28.67
N ALA A 841 119.33 22.28 -28.26
CA ALA A 841 119.16 23.04 -27.01
C ALA A 841 118.98 22.17 -25.73
N LEU A 842 119.75 21.07 -25.62
CA LEU A 842 119.68 20.14 -24.50
C LEU A 842 121.08 19.74 -24.03
N THR A 843 121.24 19.53 -22.72
CA THR A 843 122.47 18.94 -22.17
C THR A 843 122.35 17.43 -22.11
N VAL A 844 123.39 16.69 -22.51
CA VAL A 844 123.55 15.25 -22.35
C VAL A 844 124.78 15.01 -21.49
N ARG A 845 124.59 14.43 -20.30
CA ARG A 845 125.68 14.33 -19.32
C ARG A 845 125.76 13.03 -18.56
N ASP A 846 126.92 12.84 -17.94
CA ASP A 846 127.19 11.72 -17.01
C ASP A 846 126.80 10.35 -17.60
N GLY A 847 126.87 10.19 -18.92
CA GLY A 847 126.61 8.93 -19.60
C GLY A 847 127.80 8.00 -19.50
N SER A 848 127.56 6.70 -19.28
CA SER A 848 128.63 5.71 -19.14
C SER A 848 128.34 4.46 -19.97
N ALA A 849 129.29 4.08 -20.82
CA ALA A 849 129.20 2.86 -21.62
C ALA A 849 130.54 2.12 -21.67
N ALA A 850 130.51 0.78 -21.61
CA ALA A 850 131.72 -0.03 -21.68
C ALA A 850 132.37 -0.03 -23.08
N ASP A 851 131.63 0.37 -24.11
CA ASP A 851 132.05 0.42 -25.51
C ASP A 851 132.32 1.87 -25.97
N VAL A 852 131.79 2.30 -27.11
CA VAL A 852 131.99 3.66 -27.67
C VAL A 852 130.80 4.55 -27.35
N GLY A 853 130.95 5.85 -27.13
CA GLY A 853 129.80 6.78 -27.10
C GLY A 853 129.09 6.89 -25.76
N GLY A 854 129.80 7.19 -24.66
CA GLY A 854 129.22 7.24 -23.31
C GLY A 854 127.99 8.13 -23.19
N GLY A 855 128.01 9.31 -23.83
CA GLY A 855 126.82 10.16 -23.94
C GLY A 855 125.87 9.63 -25.02
N ILE A 856 126.38 9.55 -26.25
CA ILE A 856 125.60 9.16 -27.43
C ILE A 856 126.36 8.16 -28.29
N ARG A 857 125.71 7.05 -28.65
CA ARG A 857 126.16 6.17 -29.74
C ARG A 857 125.35 6.47 -30.98
N ASN A 858 126.01 6.75 -32.10
CA ASN A 858 125.34 7.00 -33.36
C ASN A 858 125.75 5.98 -34.42
N ASN A 859 124.83 5.11 -34.83
CA ASN A 859 124.98 4.25 -36.00
C ASN A 859 124.16 4.74 -37.21
N GLY A 860 123.34 5.78 -37.04
CA GLY A 860 122.53 6.41 -38.10
C GLY A 860 123.00 7.82 -38.40
N ARG A 861 122.09 8.79 -38.33
CA ARG A 861 122.39 10.22 -38.53
C ARG A 861 122.01 11.05 -37.30
N LEU A 862 122.95 11.83 -36.78
CA LEU A 862 122.75 12.72 -35.65
C LEU A 862 123.06 14.18 -36.03
N THR A 863 122.16 15.09 -35.69
CA THR A 863 122.38 16.53 -35.77
C THR A 863 122.28 17.12 -34.36
N LEU A 864 123.34 17.75 -33.88
CA LEU A 864 123.38 18.49 -32.62
C LEU A 864 123.42 20.00 -32.89
N SER A 865 122.55 20.75 -32.24
CA SER A 865 122.53 22.21 -32.35
C SER A 865 122.28 22.87 -30.99
N ALA A 866 123.07 23.86 -30.60
CA ALA A 866 122.93 24.54 -29.31
C ALA A 866 122.90 23.59 -28.09
N ALA A 867 123.48 22.39 -28.22
CA ALA A 867 123.44 21.33 -27.21
C ALA A 867 124.75 21.27 -26.42
N ALA A 868 124.74 20.63 -25.25
CA ALA A 868 125.97 20.40 -24.49
C ALA A 868 126.14 18.91 -24.18
N ILE A 869 127.21 18.28 -24.65
CA ILE A 869 127.54 16.88 -24.34
C ILE A 869 128.71 16.91 -23.37
N VAL A 870 128.44 16.65 -22.09
CA VAL A 870 129.42 16.91 -21.02
C VAL A 870 129.60 15.78 -20.01
N SER A 871 130.82 15.58 -19.52
CA SER A 871 131.09 14.62 -18.42
C SER A 871 130.67 13.16 -18.69
N ASN A 872 130.63 12.76 -19.96
CA ASN A 872 130.31 11.38 -20.35
C ASN A 872 131.59 10.53 -20.49
N THR A 873 131.48 9.23 -20.25
CA THR A 873 132.60 8.28 -20.18
C THR A 873 132.36 7.06 -21.07
N ALA A 874 133.35 6.71 -21.90
CA ALA A 874 133.34 5.51 -22.73
C ALA A 874 134.52 4.58 -22.43
N GLY A 875 134.27 3.28 -22.34
CA GLY A 875 135.31 2.26 -22.11
C GLY A 875 136.26 2.09 -23.29
N THR A 876 135.93 2.63 -24.47
CA THR A 876 136.81 2.58 -25.64
C THR A 876 137.08 3.96 -26.26
N TYR A 877 136.25 4.43 -27.20
CA TYR A 877 136.40 5.68 -27.93
C TYR A 877 135.14 6.54 -27.86
N GLY A 878 135.25 7.86 -28.01
CA GLY A 878 134.06 8.72 -28.14
C GLY A 878 133.32 8.89 -26.81
N GLY A 879 133.97 9.40 -25.77
CA GLY A 879 133.37 9.56 -24.43
C GLY A 879 132.03 10.30 -24.47
N GLY A 880 131.98 11.41 -25.20
CA GLY A 880 130.76 12.13 -25.51
C GLY A 880 129.95 11.41 -26.59
N ILE A 881 130.52 11.27 -27.79
CA ILE A 881 129.83 10.71 -28.97
C ILE A 881 130.69 9.64 -29.66
N GLY A 882 130.13 8.45 -29.81
CA GLY A 882 130.70 7.37 -30.62
C GLY A 882 129.93 7.25 -31.94
N ASN A 883 130.49 7.77 -33.02
CA ASN A 883 129.91 7.68 -34.36
C ASN A 883 130.42 6.40 -35.07
N GLY A 884 129.54 5.47 -35.36
CA GLY A 884 129.84 4.14 -35.88
C GLY A 884 130.20 4.09 -37.37
N THR A 885 130.47 2.89 -37.85
CA THR A 885 130.86 2.63 -39.25
C THR A 885 129.75 3.04 -40.21
N GLY A 886 130.05 3.96 -41.13
CA GLY A 886 129.08 4.49 -42.11
C GLY A 886 128.07 5.52 -41.56
N ALA A 887 128.17 5.89 -40.28
CA ALA A 887 127.24 6.80 -39.63
C ALA A 887 127.67 8.29 -39.78
N ALA A 888 126.72 9.22 -39.64
CA ALA A 888 126.98 10.65 -39.82
C ALA A 888 126.56 11.48 -38.60
N VAL A 889 127.45 12.36 -38.12
CA VAL A 889 127.14 13.35 -37.08
C VAL A 889 127.47 14.78 -37.53
N THR A 890 126.56 15.71 -37.31
CA THR A 890 126.74 17.16 -37.52
C THR A 890 126.56 17.87 -36.19
N ILE A 891 127.53 18.70 -35.80
CA ILE A 891 127.55 19.41 -34.52
C ILE A 891 127.71 20.90 -34.81
N THR A 892 126.75 21.69 -34.35
CA THR A 892 126.74 23.15 -34.56
C THR A 892 126.41 23.88 -33.27
N ALA A 893 127.08 25.01 -33.00
CA ALA A 893 126.78 25.86 -31.84
C ALA A 893 126.74 25.12 -30.49
N SER A 894 127.46 24.02 -30.36
CA SER A 894 127.31 23.08 -29.24
C SER A 894 128.60 22.97 -28.44
N THR A 895 128.50 22.52 -27.19
CA THR A 895 129.65 22.36 -26.29
C THR A 895 129.93 20.88 -26.03
N ILE A 896 131.14 20.41 -26.31
CA ILE A 896 131.57 19.02 -26.07
C ILE A 896 132.72 19.04 -25.05
N ALA A 897 132.39 19.11 -23.76
CA ALA A 897 133.36 19.35 -22.70
C ALA A 897 133.46 18.17 -21.72
N THR A 898 134.61 18.02 -21.05
CA THR A 898 134.81 17.12 -19.90
C THR A 898 134.47 15.63 -20.10
N ASN A 899 134.35 15.18 -21.35
CA ASN A 899 134.09 13.78 -21.67
C ASN A 899 135.38 12.96 -21.71
N THR A 900 135.33 11.69 -21.29
CA THR A 900 136.50 10.80 -21.17
C THR A 900 136.32 9.49 -21.93
N ALA A 901 137.40 8.99 -22.51
CA ALA A 901 137.44 7.67 -23.14
C ALA A 901 138.80 7.02 -22.88
N VAL A 902 138.84 5.69 -22.71
CA VAL A 902 140.08 4.98 -22.35
C VAL A 902 141.15 5.08 -23.42
N TYR A 903 140.78 4.99 -24.70
CA TYR A 903 141.75 4.96 -25.79
C TYR A 903 141.89 6.30 -26.52
N GLY A 904 140.79 6.89 -26.99
CA GLY A 904 140.89 8.13 -27.76
C GLY A 904 139.55 8.77 -28.13
N GLY A 905 139.58 10.06 -28.45
CA GLY A 905 138.38 10.82 -28.82
C GLY A 905 137.42 11.02 -27.64
N GLY A 906 137.91 11.55 -26.52
CA GLY A 906 137.09 11.80 -25.33
C GLY A 906 135.80 12.56 -25.66
N GLY A 907 135.86 13.56 -26.54
CA GLY A 907 134.68 14.24 -27.07
C GLY A 907 133.91 13.40 -28.11
N VAL A 908 134.50 13.23 -29.31
CA VAL A 908 133.86 12.54 -30.45
C VAL A 908 134.83 11.55 -31.07
N SER A 909 134.35 10.36 -31.43
CA SER A 909 135.07 9.37 -32.25
C SER A 909 134.26 9.01 -33.49
N THR A 910 134.95 8.76 -34.61
CA THR A 910 134.34 8.40 -35.90
C THR A 910 134.91 7.09 -36.43
N GLY A 911 134.02 6.12 -36.66
CA GLY A 911 134.32 4.81 -37.21
C GLY A 911 134.60 4.84 -38.71
N ILE A 912 135.00 3.68 -39.23
CA ILE A 912 135.42 3.52 -40.63
C ILE A 912 134.26 3.90 -41.57
N GLY A 913 134.52 4.82 -42.51
CA GLY A 913 133.50 5.31 -43.45
C GLY A 913 132.43 6.24 -42.85
N GLY A 914 132.53 6.58 -41.56
CA GLY A 914 131.64 7.58 -40.94
C GLY A 914 132.07 9.03 -41.22
N VAL A 915 131.15 9.98 -41.04
CA VAL A 915 131.38 11.42 -41.27
C VAL A 915 131.04 12.24 -40.02
N THR A 916 131.96 13.12 -39.64
CA THR A 916 131.75 14.09 -38.54
C THR A 916 131.99 15.50 -39.06
N THR A 917 131.00 16.38 -38.87
CA THR A 917 131.08 17.80 -39.23
C THR A 917 130.85 18.65 -38.00
N ILE A 918 131.79 19.53 -37.67
CA ILE A 918 131.72 20.41 -36.49
C ILE A 918 131.88 21.86 -36.93
N SER A 919 130.94 22.72 -36.53
CA SER A 919 130.96 24.15 -36.81
C SER A 919 130.53 24.98 -35.59
N SER A 920 131.15 26.14 -35.38
CA SER A 920 130.78 27.10 -34.34
C SER A 920 130.61 26.50 -32.93
N SER A 921 131.40 25.48 -32.59
CA SER A 921 131.23 24.65 -31.38
C SER A 921 132.51 24.68 -30.53
N THR A 922 132.37 24.41 -29.23
CA THR A 922 133.46 24.53 -28.23
C THR A 922 133.78 23.22 -27.55
#